data_AF-A0AAN9IVW8-F1
#
_entry.id   AF-A0AAN9IVW8-F1
#
_cell.length_a   1.000
_cell.length_b   1.000
_cell.length_c   1.000
_cell.angle_alpha   90.00
_cell.angle_beta   90.00
_cell.angle_gamma   90.00
#
_symmetry.space_group_name_H-M   'P 1'
#
loop_
_entity.id
_entity.type
_entity.pdbx_description
1 polymer ?
#
loop_
_entity_poly.entity_id
_entity_poly.type
_entity_poly.pdbx_seq_one_letter_code
_entity_poly.pdbx_strand_id
1 'polypeptide(L)'
;MALSPKATLPISLLLLLLLHLPILFSTTVSGGEEEFSEELLLKPLPDRKLLTHFHFQSEAPITHDGSFATHHHLFPKAISQLVRKFHIKAMELSFTQGRWNYERWGGFDPISSSNAKPPGVELWAIFNVPPHQVDAYWKNLTHALSGLFCASINFLESSTSYSAPKWAFQSALGSLRYGTLPREAVCTENLTPWLKLLPCRDKAGLSALMDRPSIYRSFYHSQRLHLTSSSAGGDVLNSRIILEQTLTVVLQPNIPRAGMNYVSETNIQPSWSLSSIFGRKLNGRCVLAKSSTVYLQLERGLVTQLENLQKDTAVFSANDTGSGDFRRNVGFELSVNPSKVHTEMEKSYSILFEYPIKEYKDSEQFDLGLTWKHPLVWSSPHAPLYASRFLTGSGNERGAIAISLKSTESTQGFVATNNEERCKLQVDILQIVPWYIKVYYHTLQIFVDEKPQAVKDFVERMRVSPSEDKVSPGMMELVLKFPCETKSAVLNIDFDKGFLHIDEYPPDANQGFDIPSAIISFPEFHAGLRFSDNATSESPLLSKLQEKSHVLSYSEVLLVPLTTPDFSMPYNVITITCTVFALYFGSLLNVLRRRVGEEERLLKNKDANKGLLYLALTKLSAKLRGRSSESAQPLSPSSSSSSSKSSISPKLVLKVLLVAGIAVAWQYYSQ
;
A
#
# COMPACT_ATOMS: atom_id res chain seq x y z
N MET A 1 -2.97 -13.93 97.90
CA MET A 1 -1.65 -14.58 97.96
C MET A 1 -1.12 -14.69 96.53
N ALA A 2 0.06 -14.11 96.29
CA ALA A 2 0.96 -14.27 95.13
C ALA A 2 0.48 -13.86 93.72
N LEU A 3 1.04 -12.74 93.24
CA LEU A 3 1.22 -12.38 91.83
C LEU A 3 2.36 -13.20 91.18
N SER A 4 2.21 -13.55 89.89
CA SER A 4 3.18 -13.39 88.77
C SER A 4 2.67 -14.14 87.51
N PRO A 5 3.25 -13.97 86.30
CA PRO A 5 3.62 -12.73 85.62
C PRO A 5 3.02 -12.61 84.19
N LYS A 6 3.09 -11.39 83.66
CA LYS A 6 2.70 -10.98 82.29
C LYS A 6 3.52 -11.73 81.23
N ALA A 7 2.83 -12.38 80.29
CA ALA A 7 3.40 -12.79 79.01
C ALA A 7 2.99 -11.76 77.94
N THR A 8 4.00 -11.13 77.35
CA THR A 8 3.93 -10.25 76.19
C THR A 8 3.32 -11.00 74.99
N LEU A 9 2.08 -10.67 74.63
CA LEU A 9 1.50 -11.09 73.35
C LEU A 9 2.20 -10.32 72.21
N PRO A 10 2.66 -10.99 71.15
CA PRO A 10 3.47 -10.35 70.13
C PRO A 10 2.59 -9.54 69.17
N ILE A 11 3.07 -8.33 68.89
CA ILE A 11 2.65 -7.37 67.84
C ILE A 11 2.53 -8.02 66.43
N SER A 12 3.01 -9.25 66.27
CA SER A 12 2.89 -10.10 65.07
C SER A 12 1.44 -10.40 64.65
N LEU A 13 0.50 -10.57 65.59
CA LEU A 13 -0.89 -10.92 65.22
C LEU A 13 -1.68 -9.73 64.66
N LEU A 14 -1.32 -8.49 65.04
CA LEU A 14 -1.92 -7.26 64.52
C LEU A 14 -1.39 -6.94 63.11
N LEU A 15 -0.12 -7.30 62.83
CA LEU A 15 0.48 -7.12 61.51
C LEU A 15 -0.09 -8.12 60.47
N LEU A 16 -0.45 -9.35 60.90
CA LEU A 16 -1.10 -10.33 60.03
C LEU A 16 -2.56 -9.96 59.70
N LEU A 17 -3.27 -9.26 60.59
CA LEU A 17 -4.65 -8.82 60.32
C LEU A 17 -4.69 -7.61 59.36
N LEU A 18 -3.62 -6.81 59.29
CA LEU A 18 -3.47 -5.70 58.33
C LEU A 18 -3.01 -6.15 56.93
N LEU A 19 -2.51 -7.38 56.79
CA LEU A 19 -2.13 -8.01 55.51
C LEU A 19 -3.28 -8.78 54.83
N HIS A 20 -4.45 -8.87 55.47
CA HIS A 20 -5.64 -9.54 54.94
C HIS A 20 -6.85 -8.62 54.70
N LEU A 21 -6.63 -7.31 54.54
CA LEU A 21 -7.61 -6.45 53.86
C LEU A 21 -7.41 -6.62 52.34
N PRO A 22 -8.27 -7.37 51.61
CA PRO A 22 -8.29 -7.18 50.17
C PRO A 22 -8.79 -5.75 49.93
N ILE A 23 -8.01 -5.00 49.16
CA ILE A 23 -8.40 -3.74 48.55
C ILE A 23 -9.58 -4.06 47.62
N LEU A 24 -10.78 -4.05 48.19
CA LEU A 24 -12.05 -4.25 47.50
C LEU A 24 -12.67 -2.89 47.22
N PHE A 25 -11.90 -2.05 46.53
CA PHE A 25 -12.37 -0.87 45.80
C PHE A 25 -11.39 -0.60 44.67
N SER A 26 -11.32 -1.51 43.70
CA SER A 26 -11.18 -1.02 42.33
C SER A 26 -12.58 -0.58 41.95
N THR A 27 -12.85 0.72 42.09
CA THR A 27 -13.94 1.30 41.32
C THR A 27 -13.60 1.01 39.88
N THR A 28 -14.26 0.03 39.28
CA THR A 28 -14.39 -0.07 37.84
C THR A 28 -15.08 1.22 37.42
N VAL A 29 -14.26 2.23 37.14
CA VAL A 29 -14.69 3.35 36.32
C VAL A 29 -15.19 2.67 35.05
N SER A 30 -16.50 2.74 34.85
CA SER A 30 -17.19 2.34 33.63
C SER A 30 -16.71 3.26 32.51
N GLY A 31 -15.46 3.05 32.07
CA GLY A 31 -14.92 3.56 30.83
C GLY A 31 -15.18 2.49 29.78
N GLY A 32 -15.81 2.87 28.66
CA GLY A 32 -16.31 1.93 27.65
C GLY A 32 -15.29 0.85 27.27
N GLU A 33 -15.76 -0.39 27.18
CA GLU A 33 -14.91 -1.55 26.87
C GLU A 33 -14.34 -1.47 25.44
N GLU A 34 -13.13 -2.01 25.25
CA GLU A 34 -12.55 -2.21 23.92
C GLU A 34 -13.24 -3.38 23.23
N GLU A 35 -13.68 -3.20 21.99
CA GLU A 35 -14.37 -4.25 21.23
C GLU A 35 -13.60 -4.61 19.95
N PHE A 36 -13.66 -5.89 19.56
CA PHE A 36 -13.11 -6.39 18.31
C PHE A 36 -14.09 -7.34 17.65
N SER A 37 -14.29 -7.20 16.34
CA SER A 37 -15.14 -8.09 15.53
C SER A 37 -14.42 -8.48 14.25
N GLU A 38 -14.69 -9.70 13.78
CA GLU A 38 -14.14 -10.23 12.54
C GLU A 38 -15.25 -10.73 11.62
N GLU A 39 -15.26 -10.26 10.37
CA GLU A 39 -16.27 -10.62 9.39
C GLU A 39 -15.64 -10.87 8.01
N LEU A 40 -16.16 -11.84 7.26
CA LEU A 40 -15.68 -12.20 5.93
C LEU A 40 -16.84 -12.25 4.95
N LEU A 41 -16.80 -11.44 3.91
CA LEU A 41 -17.75 -11.48 2.81
C LEU A 41 -17.17 -12.25 1.62
N LEU A 42 -17.93 -13.20 1.11
CA LEU A 42 -17.64 -13.94 -0.12
C LEU A 42 -18.69 -13.56 -1.16
N LYS A 43 -18.27 -13.18 -2.36
CA LYS A 43 -19.15 -12.81 -3.46
C LYS A 43 -18.65 -13.40 -4.78
N PRO A 44 -19.38 -14.35 -5.40
CA PRO A 44 -19.05 -14.83 -6.74
C PRO A 44 -19.16 -13.71 -7.76
N LEU A 45 -18.20 -13.62 -8.69
CA LEU A 45 -18.15 -12.60 -9.73
C LEU A 45 -18.50 -13.21 -11.10
N PRO A 46 -19.08 -12.43 -12.04
CA PRO A 46 -19.42 -12.89 -13.39
C PRO A 46 -18.28 -13.56 -14.15
N ASP A 47 -17.05 -13.09 -13.94
CA ASP A 47 -15.85 -13.47 -14.68
C ASP A 47 -15.11 -14.68 -14.08
N ARG A 48 -15.85 -15.56 -13.38
CA ARG A 48 -15.36 -16.83 -12.80
C ARG A 48 -14.34 -16.67 -11.69
N LYS A 49 -14.40 -15.52 -11.02
CA LYS A 49 -13.59 -15.20 -9.86
C LYS A 49 -14.47 -15.12 -8.61
N LEU A 50 -13.83 -15.15 -7.46
CA LEU A 50 -14.46 -14.93 -6.17
C LEU A 50 -13.87 -13.66 -5.56
N LEU A 51 -14.74 -12.71 -5.24
CA LEU A 51 -14.40 -11.60 -4.35
C LEU A 51 -14.45 -12.09 -2.92
N THR A 52 -13.38 -11.86 -2.17
CA THR A 52 -13.31 -12.10 -0.73
C THR A 52 -12.94 -10.80 -0.04
N HIS A 53 -13.79 -10.31 0.85
CA HIS A 53 -13.59 -9.07 1.59
C HIS A 53 -13.58 -9.37 3.08
N PHE A 54 -12.40 -9.31 3.69
CA PHE A 54 -12.22 -9.40 5.13
C PHE A 54 -12.44 -8.03 5.74
N HIS A 55 -13.26 -7.95 6.78
CA HIS A 55 -13.58 -6.75 7.52
C HIS A 55 -13.32 -7.00 9.01
N PHE A 56 -12.39 -6.24 9.58
CA PHE A 56 -12.09 -6.27 11.00
C PHE A 56 -12.31 -4.87 11.58
N GLN A 57 -13.07 -4.79 12.67
CA GLN A 57 -13.30 -3.52 13.37
C GLN A 57 -12.84 -3.63 14.82
N SER A 58 -11.98 -2.69 15.22
CA SER A 58 -11.54 -2.49 16.59
C SER A 58 -12.00 -1.13 17.10
N GLU A 59 -12.60 -1.10 18.29
CA GLU A 59 -13.03 0.13 18.96
C GLU A 59 -12.31 0.32 20.29
N ALA A 60 -11.94 1.56 20.60
CA ALA A 60 -11.40 1.93 21.90
C ALA A 60 -11.85 3.33 22.33
N PRO A 61 -12.09 3.57 23.63
CA PRO A 61 -12.36 4.90 24.15
C PRO A 61 -11.11 5.80 24.07
N ILE A 62 -11.33 7.09 23.83
CA ILE A 62 -10.29 8.11 23.94
C ILE A 62 -10.27 8.60 25.38
N THR A 63 -9.33 8.09 26.16
CA THR A 63 -9.05 8.61 27.50
C THR A 63 -8.25 9.90 27.42
N HIS A 64 -8.78 10.97 28.01
CA HIS A 64 -8.19 12.32 28.01
C HIS A 64 -7.19 12.56 29.15
N ASP A 65 -6.96 11.58 30.01
CA ASP A 65 -5.87 11.66 30.97
C ASP A 65 -4.57 11.79 30.19
N GLY A 66 -3.88 12.94 30.32
CA GLY A 66 -2.70 13.34 29.55
C GLY A 66 -1.47 12.42 29.65
N SER A 67 -1.64 11.20 30.14
CA SER A 67 -0.67 10.13 30.03
C SER A 67 -0.71 9.51 28.62
N PHE A 68 0.43 9.55 27.94
CA PHE A 68 0.66 8.79 26.69
C PHE A 68 0.77 7.26 26.92
N ALA A 69 0.54 6.81 28.15
CA ALA A 69 0.80 5.47 28.65
C ALA A 69 -0.50 4.73 29.01
N THR A 70 -1.55 4.87 28.21
CA THR A 70 -2.74 4.03 28.35
C THR A 70 -2.44 2.65 27.79
N HIS A 71 -2.56 1.63 28.64
CA HIS A 71 -2.48 0.24 28.21
C HIS A 71 -3.79 -0.12 27.54
N HIS A 72 -3.69 -0.64 26.32
CA HIS A 72 -4.81 -1.22 25.59
C HIS A 72 -4.70 -2.74 25.69
N HIS A 73 -5.83 -3.42 25.89
CA HIS A 73 -5.88 -4.88 26.02
C HIS A 73 -6.10 -5.57 24.68
N LEU A 74 -6.86 -4.92 23.81
CA LEU A 74 -7.31 -5.41 22.51
C LEU A 74 -6.90 -4.44 21.38
N PHE A 75 -7.05 -3.15 21.61
CA PHE A 75 -6.78 -2.13 20.58
C PHE A 75 -5.27 -1.95 20.32
N PRO A 76 -4.82 -1.77 19.06
CA PRO A 76 -3.40 -1.63 18.76
C PRO A 76 -2.79 -0.35 19.33
N LYS A 77 -1.90 -0.51 20.32
CA LYS A 77 -1.19 0.61 20.96
C LYS A 77 -0.50 1.54 19.95
N ALA A 78 0.13 0.99 18.91
CA ALA A 78 0.81 1.79 17.89
C ALA A 78 -0.15 2.77 17.18
N ILE A 79 -1.37 2.32 16.87
CA ILE A 79 -2.39 3.16 16.22
C ILE A 79 -2.94 4.19 17.20
N SER A 80 -3.26 3.80 18.44
CA SER A 80 -3.73 4.74 19.47
C SER A 80 -2.72 5.87 19.71
N GLN A 81 -1.43 5.53 19.77
CA GLN A 81 -0.34 6.51 19.90
C GLN A 81 -0.23 7.42 18.66
N LEU A 82 -0.42 6.88 17.45
CA LEU A 82 -0.45 7.67 16.21
C LEU A 82 -1.59 8.70 16.23
N VAL A 83 -2.82 8.28 16.55
CA VAL A 83 -4.00 9.16 16.59
C VAL A 83 -3.78 10.32 17.55
N ARG A 84 -3.31 10.01 18.76
CA ARG A 84 -3.11 10.99 19.83
C ARG A 84 -1.95 11.94 19.53
N LYS A 85 -0.80 11.40 19.10
CA LYS A 85 0.41 12.18 18.83
C LYS A 85 0.22 13.16 17.67
N PHE A 86 -0.51 12.75 16.63
CA PHE A 86 -0.69 13.54 15.43
C PHE A 86 -2.07 14.21 15.33
N HIS A 87 -2.91 14.14 16.36
CA HIS A 87 -4.25 14.73 16.40
C HIS A 87 -5.10 14.38 15.16
N ILE A 88 -5.10 13.09 14.80
CA ILE A 88 -5.78 12.61 13.60
C ILE A 88 -7.29 12.54 13.89
N LYS A 89 -8.08 13.24 13.08
CA LYS A 89 -9.55 13.13 13.09
C LYS A 89 -10.00 11.94 12.26
N ALA A 90 -9.47 11.81 11.06
CA ALA A 90 -9.70 10.67 10.19
C ALA A 90 -8.46 10.42 9.33
N MET A 91 -8.18 9.16 9.00
CA MET A 91 -7.08 8.81 8.12
C MET A 91 -7.42 7.51 7.40
N GLU A 92 -6.95 7.39 6.17
CA GLU A 92 -6.98 6.14 5.45
C GLU A 92 -5.67 5.90 4.74
N LEU A 93 -5.16 4.68 4.91
CA LEU A 93 -3.99 4.18 4.21
C LEU A 93 -4.41 2.93 3.45
N SER A 94 -4.06 2.84 2.17
CA SER A 94 -4.24 1.62 1.38
C SER A 94 -2.97 1.21 0.66
N PHE A 95 -2.79 -0.11 0.55
CA PHE A 95 -1.77 -0.76 -0.27
C PHE A 95 -2.49 -1.67 -1.25
N THR A 96 -2.40 -1.35 -2.55
CA THR A 96 -3.17 -2.05 -3.57
C THR A 96 -2.28 -2.57 -4.69
N GLN A 97 -2.48 -3.84 -5.04
CA GLN A 97 -1.91 -4.43 -6.25
C GLN A 97 -3.02 -4.87 -7.20
N GLY A 98 -2.84 -4.57 -8.48
CA GLY A 98 -3.85 -4.80 -9.50
C GLY A 98 -4.83 -3.63 -9.62
N ARG A 99 -5.68 -3.70 -10.65
CA ARG A 99 -6.69 -2.68 -10.94
C ARG A 99 -8.08 -3.26 -10.72
N TRP A 100 -8.95 -2.50 -10.05
CA TRP A 100 -10.36 -2.86 -9.96
C TRP A 100 -11.01 -2.80 -11.35
N ASN A 101 -11.60 -3.92 -11.80
CA ASN A 101 -12.28 -3.99 -13.08
C ASN A 101 -13.76 -3.60 -12.93
N TYR A 102 -14.06 -2.31 -13.05
CA TYR A 102 -15.42 -1.76 -12.93
C TYR A 102 -16.40 -2.31 -13.99
N GLU A 103 -15.93 -2.80 -15.14
CA GLU A 103 -16.76 -3.41 -16.19
C GLU A 103 -17.18 -4.85 -15.88
N ARG A 104 -16.38 -5.59 -15.09
CA ARG A 104 -16.66 -7.01 -14.80
C ARG A 104 -17.10 -7.27 -13.36
N TRP A 105 -16.57 -6.50 -12.42
CA TRP A 105 -16.81 -6.68 -10.98
C TRP A 105 -17.84 -5.69 -10.43
N GLY A 106 -18.25 -4.73 -11.27
CA GLY A 106 -19.20 -3.67 -10.91
C GLY A 106 -18.53 -2.47 -10.26
N GLY A 107 -19.32 -1.42 -10.11
CA GLY A 107 -18.93 -0.15 -9.49
C GLY A 107 -20.08 0.53 -8.75
N PHE A 108 -21.21 -0.15 -8.59
CA PHE A 108 -22.39 0.36 -7.89
C PHE A 108 -22.73 -0.60 -6.74
N ASP A 109 -21.81 -0.68 -5.79
CA ASP A 109 -22.00 -1.40 -4.53
C ASP A 109 -21.12 -0.77 -3.45
N PRO A 110 -21.44 -0.97 -2.15
CA PRO A 110 -20.68 -0.35 -1.06
C PRO A 110 -19.22 -0.79 -1.01
N ILE A 111 -18.90 -2.02 -1.41
CA ILE A 111 -17.53 -2.55 -1.37
C ILE A 111 -16.70 -1.90 -2.48
N SER A 112 -17.18 -1.88 -3.71
CA SER A 112 -16.46 -1.23 -4.80
C SER A 112 -16.31 0.28 -4.59
N SER A 113 -17.32 0.95 -4.03
CA SER A 113 -17.27 2.41 -3.81
C SER A 113 -16.30 2.82 -2.70
N SER A 114 -16.14 2.01 -1.65
CA SER A 114 -15.32 2.36 -0.48
C SER A 114 -13.97 1.63 -0.38
N ASN A 115 -13.88 0.40 -0.91
CA ASN A 115 -12.71 -0.48 -0.75
C ASN A 115 -11.97 -0.78 -2.06
N ALA A 116 -12.52 -0.44 -3.24
CA ALA A 116 -11.70 -0.38 -4.44
C ALA A 116 -10.75 0.82 -4.33
N LYS A 117 -9.44 0.58 -4.44
CA LYS A 117 -8.38 1.57 -4.24
C LYS A 117 -7.45 1.58 -5.46
N PRO A 118 -6.75 2.69 -5.73
CA PRO A 118 -5.84 2.76 -6.87
C PRO A 118 -4.57 1.95 -6.58
N PRO A 119 -3.83 1.50 -7.62
CA PRO A 119 -2.59 0.75 -7.46
C PRO A 119 -1.52 1.54 -6.68
N GLY A 120 -0.69 0.82 -5.94
CA GLY A 120 0.37 1.40 -5.11
C GLY A 120 -0.15 1.80 -3.73
N VAL A 121 0.34 2.93 -3.20
CA VAL A 121 -0.10 3.48 -1.91
C VAL A 121 -0.97 4.71 -2.11
N GLU A 122 -2.11 4.75 -1.42
CA GLU A 122 -2.92 5.96 -1.25
C GLU A 122 -3.01 6.28 0.24
N LEU A 123 -2.73 7.53 0.60
CA LEU A 123 -2.83 8.04 1.96
C LEU A 123 -3.57 9.36 1.95
N TRP A 124 -4.60 9.47 2.80
CA TRP A 124 -5.18 10.75 3.15
C TRP A 124 -5.42 10.85 4.65
N ALA A 125 -5.30 12.07 5.18
CA ALA A 125 -5.49 12.34 6.59
C ALA A 125 -6.12 13.71 6.82
N ILE A 126 -7.08 13.77 7.74
CA ILE A 126 -7.71 14.98 8.25
C ILE A 126 -7.20 15.19 9.67
N PHE A 127 -6.56 16.33 9.90
CA PHE A 127 -5.98 16.68 11.19
C PHE A 127 -6.89 17.62 11.98
N ASN A 128 -6.94 17.47 13.29
CA ASN A 128 -7.59 18.40 14.21
C ASN A 128 -6.58 19.40 14.79
N VAL A 129 -5.89 20.12 13.90
CA VAL A 129 -4.86 21.12 14.24
C VAL A 129 -5.04 22.38 13.39
N PRO A 130 -4.51 23.54 13.82
CA PRO A 130 -4.53 24.75 13.00
C PRO A 130 -3.88 24.51 11.61
N PRO A 131 -4.41 25.12 10.52
CA PRO A 131 -3.95 24.84 9.15
C PRO A 131 -2.44 25.00 8.92
N HIS A 132 -1.80 25.94 9.61
CA HIS A 132 -0.36 26.21 9.48
C HIS A 132 0.53 25.10 10.04
N GLN A 133 -0.01 24.19 10.86
CA GLN A 133 0.75 23.07 11.44
C GLN A 133 0.56 21.78 10.65
N VAL A 134 -0.46 21.71 9.79
CA VAL A 134 -0.88 20.49 9.11
C VAL A 134 0.26 19.84 8.33
N ASP A 135 1.09 20.62 7.63
CA ASP A 135 2.21 20.09 6.84
C ASP A 135 3.29 19.45 7.72
N ALA A 136 3.56 20.01 8.90
CA ALA A 136 4.51 19.44 9.84
C ALA A 136 3.99 18.12 10.44
N TYR A 137 2.69 18.06 10.76
CA TYR A 137 2.04 16.83 11.22
C TYR A 137 1.96 15.76 10.14
N TRP A 138 1.66 16.15 8.90
CA TRP A 138 1.67 15.27 7.72
C TRP A 138 3.05 14.64 7.51
N LYS A 139 4.11 15.45 7.49
CA LYS A 139 5.49 14.97 7.40
C LYS A 139 5.79 13.94 8.51
N ASN A 140 5.49 14.26 9.76
CA ASN A 140 5.81 13.33 10.85
C ASN A 140 4.96 12.04 10.80
N LEU A 141 3.72 12.13 10.32
CA LEU A 141 2.84 10.99 10.11
C LEU A 141 3.38 10.05 9.03
N THR A 142 3.78 10.58 7.86
CA THR A 142 4.29 9.75 6.75
C THR A 142 5.55 8.99 7.13
N HIS A 143 6.45 9.61 7.90
CA HIS A 143 7.63 8.94 8.49
C HIS A 143 7.25 7.83 9.47
N ALA A 144 6.30 8.08 10.37
CA ALA A 144 5.87 7.08 11.34
C ALA A 144 5.20 5.87 10.68
N LEU A 145 4.35 6.12 9.66
CA LEU A 145 3.70 5.07 8.89
C LEU A 145 4.69 4.27 8.04
N SER A 146 5.68 4.93 7.45
CA SER A 146 6.77 4.29 6.72
C SER A 146 7.51 3.27 7.60
N GLY A 147 7.84 3.65 8.84
CA GLY A 147 8.44 2.73 9.81
C GLY A 147 7.51 1.61 10.27
N LEU A 148 6.21 1.88 10.43
CA LEU A 148 5.23 0.88 10.89
C LEU A 148 4.95 -0.21 9.85
N PHE A 149 4.84 0.17 8.57
CA PHE A 149 4.48 -0.73 7.47
C PHE A 149 5.66 -1.18 6.60
N CYS A 150 6.88 -0.70 6.90
CA CYS A 150 8.10 -0.94 6.12
C CYS A 150 7.91 -0.62 4.63
N ALA A 151 7.35 0.56 4.35
CA ALA A 151 7.01 1.03 3.01
C ALA A 151 7.53 2.46 2.79
N SER A 152 7.65 2.87 1.54
CA SER A 152 8.25 4.16 1.15
C SER A 152 7.31 5.38 1.31
N ILE A 153 6.39 5.32 2.28
CA ILE A 153 5.38 6.36 2.55
C ILE A 153 6.03 7.72 2.87
N ASN A 154 7.27 7.71 3.38
CA ASN A 154 8.05 8.91 3.65
C ASN A 154 8.26 9.80 2.41
N PHE A 155 8.18 9.27 1.18
CA PHE A 155 8.23 10.10 -0.03
C PHE A 155 7.04 11.07 -0.16
N LEU A 156 5.94 10.82 0.55
CA LEU A 156 4.80 11.74 0.64
C LEU A 156 5.07 12.95 1.54
N GLU A 157 6.21 13.02 2.24
CA GLU A 157 6.61 14.23 2.97
C GLU A 157 6.77 15.44 2.04
N SER A 158 7.33 15.22 0.85
CA SER A 158 7.68 16.30 -0.05
C SER A 158 6.42 17.03 -0.52
N SER A 159 6.47 18.37 -0.56
CA SER A 159 5.38 19.21 -1.07
C SER A 159 5.03 18.92 -2.53
N THR A 160 5.94 18.26 -3.26
CA THR A 160 5.73 17.77 -4.62
C THR A 160 4.87 16.51 -4.74
N SER A 161 4.63 15.81 -3.62
CA SER A 161 4.01 14.47 -3.60
C SER A 161 2.61 14.44 -2.98
N TYR A 162 2.16 15.52 -2.36
CA TYR A 162 0.83 15.62 -1.75
C TYR A 162 0.05 16.84 -2.25
N SER A 163 -1.27 16.79 -2.09
CA SER A 163 -2.21 17.84 -2.46
C SER A 163 -3.27 18.03 -1.37
N ALA A 164 -4.05 19.11 -1.49
CA ALA A 164 -5.14 19.43 -0.57
C ALA A 164 -6.44 19.67 -1.36
N PRO A 165 -7.13 18.61 -1.81
CA PRO A 165 -8.41 18.71 -2.50
C PRO A 165 -9.47 19.33 -1.60
N LYS A 166 -10.50 19.96 -2.17
CA LYS A 166 -11.53 20.68 -1.41
C LYS A 166 -12.96 20.24 -1.68
N TRP A 167 -13.25 19.73 -2.88
CA TRP A 167 -14.62 19.50 -3.36
C TRP A 167 -14.84 18.06 -3.81
N ALA A 168 -14.01 17.52 -4.69
CA ALA A 168 -14.32 16.30 -5.45
C ALA A 168 -14.02 14.98 -4.69
N PHE A 169 -13.43 15.06 -3.49
CA PHE A 169 -13.07 13.89 -2.67
C PHE A 169 -13.69 13.96 -1.28
N GLN A 170 -13.17 14.84 -0.43
CA GLN A 170 -13.67 15.10 0.93
C GLN A 170 -13.43 16.58 1.26
N SER A 171 -14.44 17.26 1.77
CA SER A 171 -14.30 18.66 2.17
C SER A 171 -13.86 18.76 3.63
N ALA A 172 -12.56 19.01 3.86
CA ALA A 172 -12.06 19.45 5.16
C ALA A 172 -11.15 20.67 4.97
N LEU A 173 -11.66 21.84 5.38
CA LEU A 173 -11.14 23.16 5.06
C LEU A 173 -9.67 23.34 5.53
N GLY A 174 -8.71 23.04 4.65
CA GLY A 174 -7.27 23.22 4.89
C GLY A 174 -6.60 22.15 5.78
N SER A 175 -7.37 21.27 6.43
CA SER A 175 -6.88 20.22 7.32
C SER A 175 -6.68 18.86 6.66
N LEU A 176 -7.11 18.70 5.39
CA LEU A 176 -6.90 17.49 4.60
C LEU A 176 -5.55 17.53 3.89
N ARG A 177 -4.85 16.39 3.90
CA ARG A 177 -3.75 16.09 2.97
C ARG A 177 -4.03 14.77 2.27
N TYR A 178 -3.75 14.74 0.98
CA TYR A 178 -3.96 13.59 0.10
C TYR A 178 -2.67 13.34 -0.71
N GLY A 179 -2.16 12.12 -0.70
CA GLY A 179 -0.97 11.72 -1.43
C GLY A 179 -1.07 10.30 -1.96
N THR A 180 -0.45 10.05 -3.11
CA THR A 180 -0.41 8.73 -3.74
C THR A 180 1.00 8.39 -4.24
N LEU A 181 1.37 7.12 -4.14
CA LEU A 181 2.61 6.56 -4.67
C LEU A 181 2.26 5.36 -5.56
N PRO A 182 1.93 5.59 -6.84
CA PRO A 182 1.51 4.52 -7.75
C PRO A 182 2.61 3.47 -8.03
N ARG A 183 3.88 3.84 -7.80
CA ARG A 183 5.05 2.96 -8.00
C ARG A 183 5.42 2.12 -6.79
N GLU A 184 4.83 2.38 -5.63
CA GLU A 184 5.14 1.60 -4.44
C GLU A 184 4.69 0.15 -4.66
N ALA A 185 5.64 -0.76 -4.68
CA ALA A 185 5.34 -2.18 -4.82
C ALA A 185 4.70 -2.70 -3.52
N VAL A 186 3.57 -3.39 -3.65
CA VAL A 186 2.94 -4.06 -2.51
C VAL A 186 3.62 -5.40 -2.30
N CYS A 187 4.37 -5.51 -1.21
CA CYS A 187 5.21 -6.65 -0.87
C CYS A 187 4.56 -7.52 0.21
N THR A 188 4.88 -8.82 0.24
CA THR A 188 4.38 -9.76 1.26
C THR A 188 4.67 -9.34 2.70
N GLU A 189 5.72 -8.53 2.85
CA GLU A 189 6.25 -7.92 4.03
C GLU A 189 5.28 -6.88 4.60
N ASN A 190 4.49 -6.17 3.77
CA ASN A 190 3.51 -5.18 4.23
C ASN A 190 2.31 -5.81 4.94
N LEU A 191 1.96 -7.06 4.58
CA LEU A 191 0.86 -7.78 5.23
C LEU A 191 1.20 -8.15 6.69
N THR A 192 2.49 -8.37 7.00
CA THR A 192 2.91 -8.78 8.35
C THR A 192 2.65 -7.71 9.42
N PRO A 193 3.04 -6.43 9.27
CA PRO A 193 2.68 -5.37 10.21
C PRO A 193 1.17 -5.10 10.22
N TRP A 194 0.48 -5.23 9.09
CA TRP A 194 -0.98 -5.11 9.05
C TRP A 194 -1.68 -6.19 9.91
N LEU A 195 -1.27 -7.45 9.79
CA LEU A 195 -1.76 -8.56 10.62
C LEU A 195 -1.37 -8.42 12.10
N LYS A 196 -0.23 -7.78 12.41
CA LYS A 196 0.19 -7.53 13.81
C LYS A 196 -0.73 -6.57 14.55
N LEU A 197 -1.52 -5.77 13.84
CA LEU A 197 -2.55 -4.92 14.44
C LEU A 197 -3.79 -5.73 14.86
N LEU A 198 -4.02 -6.93 14.30
CA LEU A 198 -5.14 -7.77 14.72
C LEU A 198 -4.81 -8.51 16.03
N PRO A 199 -5.75 -8.61 16.99
CA PRO A 199 -5.54 -9.34 18.24
C PRO A 199 -5.11 -10.80 18.04
N CYS A 200 -5.76 -11.52 17.11
CA CYS A 200 -5.46 -12.92 16.79
C CYS A 200 -4.41 -13.12 15.67
N ARG A 201 -3.86 -12.03 15.12
CA ARG A 201 -2.84 -12.05 14.05
C ARG A 201 -3.20 -13.00 12.90
N ASP A 202 -2.32 -13.94 12.53
CA ASP A 202 -2.55 -14.98 11.51
C ASP A 202 -2.74 -16.38 12.10
N LYS A 203 -3.13 -16.47 13.38
CA LYS A 203 -3.14 -17.73 14.14
C LYS A 203 -4.51 -18.33 14.41
N ALA A 204 -5.54 -17.50 14.57
CA ALA A 204 -6.89 -17.92 14.91
C ALA A 204 -7.92 -16.99 14.26
N GLY A 205 -9.17 -17.45 14.16
CA GLY A 205 -10.25 -16.68 13.55
C GLY A 205 -10.12 -16.57 12.03
N LEU A 206 -10.79 -15.56 11.47
CA LEU A 206 -10.87 -15.35 10.02
C LEU A 206 -9.53 -14.98 9.41
N SER A 207 -8.68 -14.28 10.17
CA SER A 207 -7.35 -13.90 9.73
C SER A 207 -6.39 -15.08 9.53
N ALA A 208 -6.71 -16.27 10.06
CA ALA A 208 -5.96 -17.50 9.79
C ALA A 208 -6.07 -17.97 8.32
N LEU A 209 -7.10 -17.53 7.59
CA LEU A 209 -7.26 -17.77 6.15
C LEU A 209 -6.37 -16.89 5.28
N MET A 210 -5.77 -15.84 5.84
CA MET A 210 -4.99 -14.85 5.08
C MET A 210 -3.60 -15.39 4.71
N ASP A 211 -3.59 -16.43 3.87
CA ASP A 211 -2.38 -17.06 3.36
C ASP A 211 -1.70 -16.20 2.29
N ARG A 212 -0.42 -15.89 2.52
CA ARG A 212 0.37 -14.99 1.67
C ARG A 212 0.40 -15.43 0.21
N PRO A 213 0.81 -16.67 -0.15
CA PRO A 213 0.77 -17.14 -1.53
C PRO A 213 -0.58 -16.94 -2.22
N SER A 214 -1.68 -17.21 -1.52
CA SER A 214 -3.03 -17.10 -2.07
C SER A 214 -3.40 -15.64 -2.37
N ILE A 215 -3.14 -14.72 -1.42
CA ILE A 215 -3.44 -13.29 -1.57
C ILE A 215 -2.60 -12.65 -2.69
N TYR A 216 -1.30 -12.92 -2.76
CA TYR A 216 -0.41 -12.24 -3.73
C TYR A 216 -0.46 -12.85 -5.15
N ARG A 217 -1.13 -13.99 -5.32
CA ARG A 217 -1.48 -14.56 -6.65
C ARG A 217 -2.83 -14.07 -7.18
N SER A 218 -3.56 -13.29 -6.39
CA SER A 218 -4.86 -12.74 -6.78
C SER A 218 -4.74 -11.78 -7.97
N PHE A 219 -5.86 -11.55 -8.65
CA PHE A 219 -5.95 -10.57 -9.74
C PHE A 219 -6.02 -9.12 -9.23
N TYR A 220 -6.46 -8.97 -7.99
CA TYR A 220 -6.55 -7.69 -7.29
C TYR A 220 -6.50 -7.97 -5.80
N HIS A 221 -5.70 -7.20 -5.07
CA HIS A 221 -5.84 -7.11 -3.63
C HIS A 221 -5.57 -5.70 -3.11
N SER A 222 -6.32 -5.31 -2.09
CA SER A 222 -6.19 -4.02 -1.41
C SER A 222 -6.24 -4.23 0.10
N GLN A 223 -5.14 -3.89 0.78
CA GLN A 223 -5.06 -3.80 2.24
C GLN A 223 -5.37 -2.36 2.61
N ARG A 224 -6.46 -2.13 3.35
CA ARG A 224 -6.89 -0.81 3.78
C ARG A 224 -6.92 -0.72 5.30
N LEU A 225 -6.53 0.43 5.80
CA LEU A 225 -6.61 0.81 7.20
C LEU A 225 -7.32 2.16 7.26
N HIS A 226 -8.54 2.18 7.77
CA HIS A 226 -9.36 3.37 7.91
C HIS A 226 -9.56 3.66 9.40
N LEU A 227 -9.27 4.90 9.78
CA LEU A 227 -9.28 5.36 11.16
C LEU A 227 -10.24 6.54 11.26
N THR A 228 -11.17 6.46 12.20
CA THR A 228 -12.04 7.60 12.53
C THR A 228 -12.02 7.84 14.03
N SER A 229 -11.81 9.10 14.41
CA SER A 229 -11.96 9.58 15.77
C SER A 229 -13.26 10.38 15.84
N SER A 230 -14.26 9.82 16.52
CA SER A 230 -15.57 10.45 16.70
C SER A 230 -15.62 11.12 18.07
N SER A 231 -15.80 12.44 18.09
CA SER A 231 -16.26 13.17 19.28
C SER A 231 -17.77 13.39 19.14
N ALA A 232 -18.58 12.53 19.74
CA ALA A 232 -20.03 12.69 19.70
C ALA A 232 -20.43 14.03 20.35
N GLY A 233 -20.99 14.95 19.57
CA GLY A 233 -21.77 16.08 20.08
C GLY A 233 -21.08 17.06 21.04
N GLY A 234 -19.76 17.28 20.92
CA GLY A 234 -19.04 18.22 21.79
C GLY A 234 -18.86 17.74 23.24
N ASP A 235 -19.37 16.55 23.59
CA ASP A 235 -19.12 15.91 24.86
C ASP A 235 -17.83 15.09 24.79
N VAL A 236 -16.78 15.66 25.36
CA VAL A 236 -15.40 15.12 25.39
C VAL A 236 -15.34 13.72 26.04
N LEU A 237 -16.31 13.38 26.89
CA LEU A 237 -16.36 12.13 27.65
C LEU A 237 -16.65 10.86 26.84
N ASN A 238 -17.25 10.95 25.65
CA ASN A 238 -17.67 9.79 24.85
C ASN A 238 -16.90 9.63 23.54
N SER A 239 -15.70 10.21 23.45
CA SER A 239 -14.92 10.16 22.22
C SER A 239 -14.33 8.75 22.03
N ARG A 240 -14.48 8.19 20.81
CA ARG A 240 -14.05 6.83 20.47
C ARG A 240 -13.15 6.83 19.23
N ILE A 241 -12.16 5.93 19.24
CA ILE A 241 -11.34 5.58 18.09
C ILE A 241 -11.93 4.31 17.49
N ILE A 242 -12.27 4.37 16.21
CA ILE A 242 -12.69 3.22 15.42
C ILE A 242 -11.60 2.97 14.38
N LEU A 243 -11.06 1.74 14.41
CA LEU A 243 -10.08 1.25 13.46
C LEU A 243 -10.72 0.15 12.62
N GLU A 244 -10.92 0.44 11.35
CA GLU A 244 -11.40 -0.50 10.34
C GLU A 244 -10.20 -1.00 9.54
N GLN A 245 -9.97 -2.31 9.57
CA GLN A 245 -8.94 -2.99 8.79
C GLN A 245 -9.63 -3.90 7.78
N THR A 246 -9.49 -3.59 6.49
CA THR A 246 -10.08 -4.41 5.42
C THR A 246 -9.03 -5.00 4.50
N LEU A 247 -9.25 -6.24 4.08
CA LEU A 247 -8.50 -6.86 2.98
C LEU A 247 -9.50 -7.31 1.92
N THR A 248 -9.47 -6.65 0.76
CA THR A 248 -10.30 -7.02 -0.39
C THR A 248 -9.44 -7.77 -1.39
N VAL A 249 -9.84 -8.98 -1.80
CA VAL A 249 -9.06 -9.83 -2.71
C VAL A 249 -9.98 -10.42 -3.78
N VAL A 250 -9.51 -10.47 -5.03
CA VAL A 250 -10.20 -11.13 -6.14
C VAL A 250 -9.39 -12.35 -6.59
N LEU A 251 -9.87 -13.53 -6.23
CA LEU A 251 -9.20 -14.81 -6.43
C LEU A 251 -9.88 -15.59 -7.54
N GLN A 252 -9.11 -16.38 -8.28
CA GLN A 252 -9.68 -17.36 -9.20
C GLN A 252 -9.66 -18.74 -8.53
N PRO A 253 -10.81 -19.41 -8.37
CA PRO A 253 -10.83 -20.77 -7.85
C PRO A 253 -10.04 -21.73 -8.74
N ASN A 254 -9.39 -22.71 -8.13
CA ASN A 254 -8.65 -23.74 -8.85
C ASN A 254 -9.63 -24.62 -9.64
N ILE A 255 -9.57 -24.55 -10.97
CA ILE A 255 -10.28 -25.48 -11.84
C ILE A 255 -9.50 -26.80 -11.78
N PRO A 256 -10.07 -27.92 -11.29
CA PRO A 256 -9.38 -29.19 -11.38
C PRO A 256 -9.07 -29.46 -12.86
N ARG A 257 -7.78 -29.58 -13.18
CA ARG A 257 -7.32 -30.05 -14.50
C ARG A 257 -7.71 -31.53 -14.64
N ALA A 258 -8.98 -31.82 -14.88
CA ALA A 258 -9.40 -33.10 -15.41
C ALA A 258 -8.95 -33.14 -16.88
N GLY A 259 -8.26 -34.21 -17.25
CA GLY A 259 -7.75 -34.38 -18.61
C GLY A 259 -8.87 -34.34 -19.65
N MET A 260 -8.54 -33.73 -20.79
CA MET A 260 -9.12 -33.92 -22.12
C MET A 260 -10.62 -34.31 -22.22
N ASN A 261 -11.35 -33.44 -22.91
CA ASN A 261 -12.63 -33.63 -23.64
C ASN A 261 -13.86 -33.04 -22.95
N TYR A 262 -14.22 -31.82 -23.36
CA TYR A 262 -15.53 -31.41 -23.89
C TYR A 262 -15.59 -29.88 -23.89
N VAL A 263 -15.81 -29.29 -25.06
CA VAL A 263 -15.99 -27.84 -25.31
C VAL A 263 -17.18 -27.25 -24.50
N SER A 264 -17.97 -28.09 -23.82
CA SER A 264 -19.12 -27.71 -23.00
C SER A 264 -18.78 -27.22 -21.58
N GLU A 265 -17.58 -27.49 -21.03
CA GLU A 265 -17.24 -27.07 -19.66
C GLU A 265 -16.73 -25.62 -19.57
N THR A 266 -16.48 -24.96 -20.70
CA THR A 266 -15.96 -23.59 -20.72
C THR A 266 -16.96 -22.53 -20.27
N ASN A 267 -18.20 -22.90 -19.92
CA ASN A 267 -19.26 -21.97 -19.50
C ASN A 267 -19.75 -22.16 -18.04
N ILE A 268 -19.37 -23.24 -17.35
CA ILE A 268 -19.75 -23.46 -15.94
C ILE A 268 -18.84 -22.67 -15.00
N GLN A 269 -19.42 -21.99 -14.01
CA GLN A 269 -18.66 -21.28 -12.98
C GLN A 269 -17.86 -22.29 -12.13
N PRO A 270 -16.60 -21.99 -11.75
CA PRO A 270 -15.79 -22.94 -11.01
C PRO A 270 -16.33 -23.09 -9.58
N SER A 271 -16.55 -24.33 -9.16
CA SER A 271 -16.90 -24.67 -7.77
C SER A 271 -15.72 -24.41 -6.85
N TRP A 272 -15.99 -24.00 -5.62
CA TRP A 272 -14.95 -23.61 -4.68
C TRP A 272 -15.32 -23.90 -3.23
N SER A 273 -14.30 -24.02 -2.39
CA SER A 273 -14.36 -24.01 -0.92
C SER A 273 -13.31 -23.08 -0.34
N LEU A 274 -13.48 -22.63 0.90
CA LEU A 274 -12.48 -21.83 1.62
C LEU A 274 -11.12 -22.53 1.62
N SER A 275 -11.10 -23.85 1.87
CA SER A 275 -9.88 -24.65 1.82
C SER A 275 -9.23 -24.69 0.43
N SER A 276 -10.01 -24.74 -0.64
CA SER A 276 -9.48 -24.77 -2.02
C SER A 276 -8.85 -23.44 -2.46
N ILE A 277 -9.34 -22.32 -1.90
CA ILE A 277 -8.94 -20.97 -2.29
C ILE A 277 -7.77 -20.47 -1.44
N PHE A 278 -7.84 -20.67 -0.12
CA PHE A 278 -6.84 -20.17 0.82
C PHE A 278 -5.83 -21.25 1.27
N GLY A 279 -6.02 -22.49 0.85
CA GLY A 279 -5.18 -23.63 1.25
C GLY A 279 -5.33 -24.05 2.70
N ARG A 280 -6.30 -23.49 3.43
CA ARG A 280 -6.52 -23.71 4.88
C ARG A 280 -8.00 -23.76 5.22
N LYS A 281 -8.34 -24.53 6.24
CA LYS A 281 -9.68 -24.58 6.83
C LYS A 281 -9.76 -23.68 8.05
N LEU A 282 -10.96 -23.22 8.39
CA LEU A 282 -11.19 -22.41 9.59
C LEU A 282 -11.31 -23.32 10.81
N ASN A 283 -10.36 -23.17 11.73
CA ASN A 283 -10.32 -23.89 12.99
C ASN A 283 -10.97 -23.04 14.10
N GLY A 284 -12.24 -22.65 13.98
CA GLY A 284 -12.95 -21.89 15.03
C GLY A 284 -12.69 -20.37 15.05
N ARG A 285 -13.40 -19.68 15.95
CA ARG A 285 -13.40 -18.21 16.08
C ARG A 285 -12.17 -17.66 16.80
N CYS A 286 -11.81 -16.39 16.56
CA CYS A 286 -10.86 -15.68 17.42
C CYS A 286 -11.44 -15.52 18.84
N VAL A 287 -10.73 -16.01 19.86
CA VAL A 287 -11.19 -15.97 21.27
C VAL A 287 -11.36 -14.54 21.78
N LEU A 288 -10.61 -13.60 21.22
CA LEU A 288 -10.65 -12.17 21.58
C LEU A 288 -11.72 -11.39 20.78
N ALA A 289 -12.38 -12.00 19.81
CA ALA A 289 -13.42 -11.35 19.01
C ALA A 289 -14.79 -11.53 19.66
N LYS A 290 -15.55 -10.42 19.70
CA LYS A 290 -16.97 -10.39 20.10
C LYS A 290 -17.81 -11.26 19.18
N SER A 291 -17.59 -11.13 17.87
CA SER A 291 -18.27 -11.88 16.82
C SER A 291 -17.29 -12.28 15.71
N SER A 292 -17.57 -13.44 15.12
CA SER A 292 -16.80 -14.02 14.01
C SER A 292 -17.78 -14.60 12.99
N THR A 293 -18.01 -13.89 11.88
CA THR A 293 -19.10 -14.26 10.96
C THR A 293 -18.63 -14.29 9.52
N VAL A 294 -19.02 -15.33 8.79
CA VAL A 294 -18.82 -15.42 7.33
C VAL A 294 -20.15 -15.12 6.65
N TYR A 295 -20.11 -14.28 5.63
CA TYR A 295 -21.23 -13.92 4.78
C TYR A 295 -20.99 -14.38 3.35
N LEU A 296 -22.01 -14.93 2.70
CA LEU A 296 -22.00 -15.20 1.26
C LEU A 296 -23.06 -14.32 0.60
N GLN A 297 -22.64 -13.42 -0.28
CA GLN A 297 -23.52 -12.53 -1.01
C GLN A 297 -23.73 -13.01 -2.44
N LEU A 298 -25.00 -13.16 -2.82
CA LEU A 298 -25.41 -13.31 -4.21
C LEU A 298 -25.95 -11.96 -4.69
N GLU A 299 -25.33 -11.41 -5.72
CA GLU A 299 -25.75 -10.13 -6.27
C GLU A 299 -27.02 -10.24 -7.11
N ARG A 300 -27.70 -9.11 -7.27
CA ARG A 300 -28.95 -8.97 -8.04
C ARG A 300 -28.93 -9.70 -9.38
N GLY A 301 -27.90 -9.48 -10.20
CA GLY A 301 -27.79 -10.11 -11.52
C GLY A 301 -27.82 -11.63 -11.44
N LEU A 302 -27.11 -12.21 -10.47
CA LEU A 302 -27.09 -13.66 -10.26
C LEU A 302 -28.43 -14.19 -9.73
N VAL A 303 -29.05 -13.50 -8.78
CA VAL A 303 -30.34 -13.90 -8.20
C VAL A 303 -31.43 -13.95 -9.27
N THR A 304 -31.50 -12.94 -10.14
CA THR A 304 -32.48 -12.93 -11.25
C THR A 304 -32.32 -14.12 -12.20
N GLN A 305 -31.09 -14.54 -12.49
CA GLN A 305 -30.83 -15.71 -13.34
C GLN A 305 -31.20 -17.02 -12.64
N LEU A 306 -30.96 -17.12 -11.33
CA LEU A 306 -31.37 -18.28 -10.53
C LEU A 306 -32.89 -18.42 -10.47
N GLU A 307 -33.62 -17.32 -10.31
CA GLU A 307 -35.09 -17.31 -10.35
C GLU A 307 -35.62 -17.72 -11.72
N ASN A 308 -35.00 -17.27 -12.81
CA ASN A 308 -35.37 -17.67 -14.17
C ASN A 308 -35.17 -19.18 -14.38
N LEU A 309 -34.01 -19.72 -13.97
CA LEU A 309 -33.77 -21.17 -14.02
C LEU A 309 -34.79 -21.96 -13.19
N GLN A 310 -35.18 -21.45 -12.01
CA GLN A 310 -36.17 -22.11 -11.18
C GLN A 310 -37.55 -22.12 -11.82
N LYS A 311 -37.96 -21.03 -12.48
CA LYS A 311 -39.21 -20.96 -13.24
C LYS A 311 -39.20 -21.94 -14.41
N ASP A 312 -38.12 -21.99 -15.18
CA ASP A 312 -37.99 -22.91 -16.31
C ASP A 312 -38.09 -24.37 -15.85
N THR A 313 -37.50 -24.69 -14.70
CA THR A 313 -37.51 -26.06 -14.14
C THR A 313 -38.86 -26.42 -13.49
N ALA A 314 -39.55 -25.45 -12.88
CA ALA A 314 -40.89 -25.64 -12.31
C ALA A 314 -41.96 -25.88 -13.38
N VAL A 315 -41.75 -25.40 -14.62
CA VAL A 315 -42.60 -25.74 -15.78
C VAL A 315 -42.48 -27.22 -16.17
N PHE A 316 -41.40 -27.92 -15.78
CA PHE A 316 -41.22 -29.37 -16.01
C PHE A 316 -41.59 -30.25 -14.81
N SER A 317 -41.75 -29.69 -13.61
CA SER A 317 -41.98 -30.43 -12.37
C SER A 317 -43.21 -29.89 -11.63
N ALA A 318 -44.39 -30.07 -12.21
CA ALA A 318 -45.64 -29.92 -11.48
C ALA A 318 -45.80 -31.13 -10.55
N ASN A 319 -45.19 -31.12 -9.35
CA ASN A 319 -45.59 -31.94 -8.18
C ASN A 319 -44.67 -31.81 -6.93
N ASP A 320 -44.08 -30.64 -6.62
CA ASP A 320 -43.45 -30.49 -5.31
C ASP A 320 -43.77 -29.13 -4.65
N THR A 321 -44.83 -29.15 -3.84
CA THR A 321 -45.15 -28.10 -2.86
C THR A 321 -44.32 -28.31 -1.61
N GLY A 322 -43.08 -27.82 -1.64
CA GLY A 322 -42.18 -27.75 -0.48
C GLY A 322 -41.72 -26.32 -0.24
N SER A 323 -41.99 -25.76 0.94
CA SER A 323 -41.63 -24.39 1.29
C SER A 323 -40.10 -24.21 1.39
N GLY A 324 -39.55 -23.23 0.69
CA GLY A 324 -38.42 -22.39 1.15
C GLY A 324 -37.09 -23.06 1.53
N ASP A 325 -36.76 -24.27 1.06
CA ASP A 325 -35.48 -24.91 1.40
C ASP A 325 -34.39 -24.53 0.37
N PHE A 326 -33.76 -23.36 0.55
CA PHE A 326 -32.65 -22.86 -0.30
C PHE A 326 -31.41 -23.79 -0.33
N ARG A 327 -31.43 -24.89 0.46
CA ARG A 327 -30.43 -25.97 0.50
C ARG A 327 -30.20 -26.62 -0.86
N ARG A 328 -31.23 -26.64 -1.71
CA ARG A 328 -31.16 -27.11 -3.11
C ARG A 328 -31.79 -26.09 -4.02
N ASN A 329 -31.10 -24.97 -4.21
CA ASN A 329 -31.36 -24.18 -5.40
C ASN A 329 -30.98 -25.02 -6.63
N VAL A 330 -31.77 -24.88 -7.70
CA VAL A 330 -31.52 -25.60 -8.96
C VAL A 330 -30.11 -25.29 -9.48
N GLY A 331 -29.63 -24.05 -9.28
CA GLY A 331 -28.34 -23.58 -9.79
C GLY A 331 -27.08 -23.99 -9.03
N PHE A 332 -27.13 -24.23 -7.71
CA PHE A 332 -25.95 -24.51 -6.89
C PHE A 332 -26.25 -25.29 -5.61
N GLU A 333 -25.20 -25.77 -4.94
CA GLU A 333 -25.25 -26.46 -3.64
C GLU A 333 -24.20 -25.88 -2.69
N LEU A 334 -24.58 -25.70 -1.43
CA LEU A 334 -23.70 -25.18 -0.37
C LEU A 334 -23.24 -26.31 0.54
N SER A 335 -21.97 -26.28 0.96
CA SER A 335 -21.40 -27.29 1.85
C SER A 335 -21.94 -27.21 3.30
N VAL A 336 -22.35 -26.01 3.73
CA VAL A 336 -22.84 -25.73 5.09
C VAL A 336 -24.16 -24.97 5.00
N ASN A 337 -25.08 -25.21 5.93
CA ASN A 337 -26.35 -24.51 6.00
C ASN A 337 -26.20 -23.12 6.65
N PRO A 338 -26.79 -22.06 6.07
CA PRO A 338 -26.79 -20.73 6.67
C PRO A 338 -27.61 -20.72 7.96
N SER A 339 -27.18 -19.93 8.95
CA SER A 339 -27.96 -19.72 10.18
C SER A 339 -29.05 -18.67 9.99
N LYS A 340 -28.75 -17.63 9.20
CA LYS A 340 -29.68 -16.57 8.85
C LYS A 340 -29.53 -16.19 7.37
N VAL A 341 -30.62 -15.74 6.75
CA VAL A 341 -30.64 -15.27 5.36
C VAL A 341 -31.28 -13.90 5.34
N HIS A 342 -30.53 -12.89 4.90
CA HIS A 342 -31.01 -11.53 4.73
C HIS A 342 -31.35 -11.30 3.26
N THR A 343 -32.52 -10.75 2.99
CA THR A 343 -33.00 -10.42 1.64
C THR A 343 -33.19 -8.91 1.52
N GLU A 344 -32.85 -8.36 0.35
CA GLU A 344 -32.96 -6.93 0.09
C GLU A 344 -34.42 -6.47 -0.12
N MET A 345 -34.79 -5.29 0.40
CA MET A 345 -36.09 -4.66 0.25
C MET A 345 -36.20 -3.86 -1.06
N GLU A 346 -37.40 -3.89 -1.64
CA GLU A 346 -37.79 -3.27 -2.92
C GLU A 346 -37.08 -3.85 -4.16
N LYS A 347 -37.77 -3.73 -5.30
CA LYS A 347 -37.52 -4.45 -6.56
C LYS A 347 -36.04 -4.54 -6.92
N SER A 348 -35.40 -5.65 -6.51
CA SER A 348 -34.44 -6.51 -7.21
C SER A 348 -33.40 -7.11 -6.27
N TYR A 349 -33.72 -8.30 -5.77
CA TYR A 349 -33.15 -8.92 -4.58
C TYR A 349 -31.67 -9.31 -4.71
N SER A 350 -30.77 -8.68 -3.92
CA SER A 350 -29.55 -9.35 -3.46
C SER A 350 -29.85 -10.22 -2.23
N ILE A 351 -29.14 -11.33 -2.09
CA ILE A 351 -29.32 -12.28 -0.98
C ILE A 351 -28.00 -12.42 -0.23
N LEU A 352 -28.07 -12.36 1.10
CA LEU A 352 -26.91 -12.50 1.97
C LEU A 352 -27.13 -13.65 2.96
N PHE A 353 -26.29 -14.67 2.87
CA PHE A 353 -26.29 -15.82 3.78
C PHE A 353 -25.30 -15.59 4.90
N GLU A 354 -25.72 -15.81 6.14
CA GLU A 354 -24.92 -15.60 7.35
C GLU A 354 -24.52 -16.92 8.02
N TYR A 355 -23.23 -17.06 8.33
CA TYR A 355 -22.62 -18.21 8.96
C TYR A 355 -21.79 -17.76 10.18
N PRO A 356 -22.38 -17.71 11.38
CA PRO A 356 -21.64 -17.42 12.60
C PRO A 356 -20.70 -18.59 12.93
N ILE A 357 -19.43 -18.27 13.16
CA ILE A 357 -18.40 -19.26 13.54
C ILE A 357 -18.50 -19.52 15.04
N LYS A 358 -18.79 -20.77 15.40
CA LYS A 358 -18.85 -21.21 16.80
C LYS A 358 -17.45 -21.48 17.37
N GLU A 359 -17.40 -21.61 18.70
CA GLU A 359 -16.17 -21.91 19.44
C GLU A 359 -15.51 -23.22 18.98
N TYR A 360 -14.20 -23.30 19.21
CA TYR A 360 -13.36 -24.46 18.91
C TYR A 360 -14.00 -25.76 19.38
N LYS A 361 -14.40 -26.60 18.42
CA LYS A 361 -14.61 -28.03 18.65
C LYS A 361 -13.58 -28.75 17.79
N ASP A 362 -12.66 -29.47 18.42
CA ASP A 362 -11.55 -30.17 17.75
C ASP A 362 -12.00 -31.15 16.64
N SER A 363 -13.30 -31.49 16.59
CA SER A 363 -13.91 -32.41 15.63
C SER A 363 -14.57 -31.74 14.40
N GLU A 364 -14.79 -30.42 14.39
CA GLU A 364 -15.57 -29.74 13.32
C GLU A 364 -14.81 -28.53 12.76
N GLN A 365 -14.03 -28.75 11.69
CA GLN A 365 -13.42 -27.66 10.92
C GLN A 365 -14.46 -27.03 10.00
N PHE A 366 -14.59 -25.70 10.03
CA PHE A 366 -15.53 -24.98 9.18
C PHE A 366 -14.91 -24.76 7.79
N ASP A 367 -15.63 -25.21 6.75
CA ASP A 367 -15.21 -25.08 5.35
C ASP A 367 -16.43 -24.80 4.47
N LEU A 368 -16.73 -23.51 4.26
CA LEU A 368 -17.79 -23.07 3.37
C LEU A 368 -17.35 -23.23 1.91
N GLY A 369 -18.21 -23.86 1.12
CA GLY A 369 -18.02 -24.04 -0.31
C GLY A 369 -19.33 -23.99 -1.07
N LEU A 370 -19.21 -23.63 -2.34
CA LEU A 370 -20.29 -23.49 -3.30
C LEU A 370 -19.97 -24.32 -4.53
N THR A 371 -20.87 -25.26 -4.85
CA THR A 371 -20.78 -26.14 -6.01
C THR A 371 -21.83 -25.74 -7.04
N TRP A 372 -21.39 -25.34 -8.24
CA TRP A 372 -22.30 -24.95 -9.32
C TRP A 372 -22.85 -26.18 -10.05
N LYS A 373 -24.15 -26.15 -10.40
CA LYS A 373 -24.85 -27.22 -11.14
C LYS A 373 -25.11 -26.86 -12.60
N HIS A 374 -25.30 -25.57 -12.88
CA HIS A 374 -25.61 -25.06 -14.21
C HIS A 374 -24.69 -23.89 -14.60
N PRO A 375 -24.40 -23.70 -15.91
CA PRO A 375 -23.70 -22.52 -16.38
C PRO A 375 -24.58 -21.28 -16.20
N LEU A 376 -24.05 -20.29 -15.47
CA LEU A 376 -24.73 -19.04 -15.17
C LEU A 376 -23.85 -17.88 -15.61
N VAL A 377 -24.46 -16.96 -16.36
CA VAL A 377 -23.83 -15.71 -16.82
C VAL A 377 -24.74 -14.57 -16.39
N TRP A 378 -24.15 -13.58 -15.73
CA TRP A 378 -24.85 -12.40 -15.25
C TRP A 378 -23.93 -11.17 -15.34
N SER A 379 -24.46 -9.99 -15.07
CA SER A 379 -23.70 -8.74 -14.97
C SER A 379 -23.75 -8.19 -13.55
N SER A 380 -22.64 -7.60 -13.10
CA SER A 380 -22.58 -6.86 -11.84
C SER A 380 -23.14 -5.44 -12.03
N PRO A 381 -23.67 -4.80 -10.97
CA PRO A 381 -24.20 -3.44 -11.07
C PRO A 381 -23.08 -2.43 -11.34
N HIS A 382 -23.23 -1.62 -12.39
CA HIS A 382 -22.25 -0.62 -12.81
C HIS A 382 -22.61 0.78 -12.31
N ALA A 383 -21.56 1.57 -12.07
CA ALA A 383 -21.70 3.01 -11.88
C ALA A 383 -22.40 3.66 -13.11
N PRO A 384 -23.05 4.83 -12.94
CA PRO A 384 -23.79 5.48 -14.03
C PRO A 384 -22.96 5.68 -15.30
N LEU A 385 -21.71 6.11 -15.14
CA LEU A 385 -20.74 6.20 -16.24
C LEU A 385 -19.53 5.33 -15.92
N TYR A 386 -19.09 4.56 -16.91
CA TYR A 386 -17.79 3.92 -16.90
C TYR A 386 -16.73 4.95 -17.30
N ALA A 387 -15.75 5.15 -16.42
CA ALA A 387 -14.65 6.05 -16.67
C ALA A 387 -13.37 5.29 -17.08
N SER A 388 -12.74 5.80 -18.13
CA SER A 388 -11.44 5.34 -18.61
C SER A 388 -10.57 6.55 -18.94
N ARG A 389 -9.26 6.40 -18.75
CA ARG A 389 -8.29 7.45 -18.92
C ARG A 389 -7.10 6.94 -19.72
N PHE A 390 -6.64 7.74 -20.68
CA PHE A 390 -5.53 7.38 -21.56
C PHE A 390 -4.75 8.63 -21.98
N LEU A 391 -3.52 8.42 -22.44
CA LEU A 391 -2.68 9.47 -23.01
C LEU A 391 -2.94 9.60 -24.50
N THR A 392 -2.99 10.84 -24.98
CA THR A 392 -3.10 11.20 -26.39
C THR A 392 -1.92 12.08 -26.79
N GLY A 393 -1.65 12.18 -28.09
CA GLY A 393 -0.50 12.92 -28.64
C GLY A 393 0.72 12.04 -28.92
N SER A 394 1.67 12.61 -29.67
CA SER A 394 2.89 11.95 -30.13
C SER A 394 4.11 12.80 -29.83
N GLY A 395 5.19 12.16 -29.40
CA GLY A 395 6.49 12.80 -29.16
C GLY A 395 6.86 12.89 -27.67
N ASN A 396 8.03 13.50 -27.44
CA ASN A 396 8.65 13.56 -26.12
C ASN A 396 8.51 14.92 -25.41
N GLU A 397 7.92 15.92 -26.09
CA GLU A 397 7.72 17.26 -25.53
C GLU A 397 6.27 17.48 -25.09
N ARG A 398 5.32 17.25 -26.00
CA ARG A 398 3.88 17.47 -25.75
C ARG A 398 3.11 16.17 -25.64
N GLY A 399 2.08 16.19 -24.82
CA GLY A 399 1.09 15.13 -24.71
C GLY A 399 -0.26 15.71 -24.33
N ALA A 400 -1.26 14.85 -24.23
CA ALA A 400 -2.58 15.21 -23.75
C ALA A 400 -3.15 14.08 -22.89
N ILE A 401 -3.99 14.44 -21.92
CA ILE A 401 -4.70 13.51 -21.06
C ILE A 401 -6.15 13.50 -21.54
N ALA A 402 -6.64 12.32 -21.90
CA ALA A 402 -8.04 12.12 -22.23
C ALA A 402 -8.73 11.32 -21.11
N ILE A 403 -9.86 11.82 -20.63
CA ILE A 403 -10.77 11.12 -19.71
C ILE A 403 -12.07 10.86 -20.46
N SER A 404 -12.36 9.59 -20.73
CA SER A 404 -13.57 9.12 -21.40
C SER A 404 -14.55 8.57 -20.39
N LEU A 405 -15.74 9.15 -20.36
CA LEU A 405 -16.91 8.72 -19.61
C LEU A 405 -17.91 8.10 -20.59
N LYS A 406 -18.27 6.83 -20.40
CA LYS A 406 -19.24 6.11 -21.23
C LYS A 406 -20.45 5.72 -20.39
N SER A 407 -21.65 5.98 -20.90
CA SER A 407 -22.89 5.61 -20.21
C SER A 407 -23.03 4.10 -20.11
N THR A 408 -23.48 3.63 -18.95
CA THR A 408 -23.83 2.23 -18.72
C THR A 408 -25.35 2.05 -18.74
N GLU A 409 -25.83 0.85 -19.04
CA GLU A 409 -27.27 0.52 -19.08
C GLU A 409 -28.01 0.83 -17.76
N SER A 410 -27.27 0.95 -16.65
CA SER A 410 -27.75 1.37 -15.33
C SER A 410 -28.49 2.73 -15.36
N THR A 411 -28.12 3.63 -16.26
CA THR A 411 -28.79 4.94 -16.43
C THR A 411 -30.26 4.82 -16.82
N GLN A 412 -30.68 3.75 -17.50
CA GLN A 412 -32.08 3.57 -17.94
C GLN A 412 -33.04 3.25 -16.78
N GLY A 413 -32.55 2.66 -15.67
CA GLY A 413 -33.36 2.34 -14.51
C GLY A 413 -33.66 3.53 -13.60
N PHE A 414 -32.73 4.49 -13.50
CA PHE A 414 -32.86 5.66 -12.61
C PHE A 414 -33.67 6.82 -13.22
N VAL A 415 -33.81 6.87 -14.55
CA VAL A 415 -34.63 7.87 -15.26
C VAL A 415 -36.13 7.71 -15.00
N ALA A 416 -36.58 6.55 -14.48
CA ALA A 416 -37.99 6.25 -14.29
C ALA A 416 -38.67 6.92 -13.07
N THR A 417 -37.95 7.64 -12.20
CA THR A 417 -38.54 8.18 -10.95
C THR A 417 -38.76 9.69 -10.92
N ASN A 418 -38.19 10.49 -11.83
CA ASN A 418 -38.32 11.95 -11.80
C ASN A 418 -38.91 12.47 -13.12
N ASN A 419 -40.25 12.55 -13.20
CA ASN A 419 -40.97 12.89 -14.42
C ASN A 419 -41.19 14.40 -14.68
N GLU A 420 -40.54 15.32 -13.96
CA GLU A 420 -40.80 16.77 -14.16
C GLU A 420 -39.56 17.67 -14.26
N GLU A 421 -38.34 17.16 -14.06
CA GLU A 421 -37.09 17.89 -14.34
C GLU A 421 -36.25 17.09 -15.33
N ARG A 422 -35.68 17.77 -16.35
CA ARG A 422 -34.67 17.15 -17.23
C ARG A 422 -33.55 16.59 -16.36
N CYS A 423 -33.51 15.27 -16.21
CA CYS A 423 -32.53 14.56 -15.41
C CYS A 423 -31.11 15.05 -15.78
N LYS A 424 -30.40 15.57 -14.77
CA LYS A 424 -28.99 15.95 -14.87
C LYS A 424 -28.19 15.01 -14.00
N LEU A 425 -27.06 14.57 -14.51
CA LEU A 425 -26.10 13.70 -13.89
C LEU A 425 -24.87 14.54 -13.50
N GLN A 426 -24.66 14.71 -12.20
CA GLN A 426 -23.44 15.35 -11.69
C GLN A 426 -22.27 14.34 -11.63
N VAL A 427 -21.10 14.75 -12.14
CA VAL A 427 -19.85 13.99 -12.09
C VAL A 427 -18.73 14.88 -11.57
N ASP A 428 -18.12 14.48 -10.46
CA ASP A 428 -17.00 15.20 -9.85
C ASP A 428 -15.70 14.47 -10.19
N ILE A 429 -14.72 15.19 -10.73
CA ILE A 429 -13.41 14.63 -11.13
C ILE A 429 -12.30 15.33 -10.35
N LEU A 430 -11.47 14.55 -9.64
CA LEU A 430 -10.19 14.99 -9.07
C LEU A 430 -9.04 14.40 -9.90
N GLN A 431 -8.29 15.27 -10.57
CA GLN A 431 -7.10 14.92 -11.31
C GLN A 431 -5.87 15.52 -10.63
N ILE A 432 -4.91 14.69 -10.25
CA ILE A 432 -3.60 15.11 -9.74
C ILE A 432 -2.55 14.75 -10.77
N VAL A 433 -1.62 15.65 -11.02
CA VAL A 433 -0.47 15.45 -11.92
C VAL A 433 0.82 15.80 -11.19
N PRO A 434 1.90 15.01 -11.35
CA PRO A 434 3.19 15.35 -10.79
C PRO A 434 3.72 16.70 -11.30
N TRP A 435 4.62 17.32 -10.53
CA TRP A 435 5.17 18.64 -10.84
C TRP A 435 5.86 18.75 -12.21
N TYR A 436 6.41 17.64 -12.71
CA TYR A 436 7.08 17.56 -14.01
C TYR A 436 6.11 17.44 -15.20
N ILE A 437 4.80 17.50 -14.97
CA ILE A 437 3.77 17.51 -16.01
C ILE A 437 3.08 18.87 -15.99
N LYS A 438 3.37 19.70 -16.99
CA LYS A 438 2.87 21.08 -17.08
C LYS A 438 1.57 21.11 -17.87
N VAL A 439 0.45 21.06 -17.15
CA VAL A 439 -0.89 21.00 -17.76
C VAL A 439 -1.38 22.39 -18.16
N TYR A 440 -1.87 22.51 -19.39
CA TYR A 440 -2.48 23.73 -19.91
C TYR A 440 -4.00 23.71 -19.71
N TYR A 441 -4.47 24.07 -18.52
CA TYR A 441 -5.90 24.02 -18.16
C TYR A 441 -6.85 24.80 -19.08
N HIS A 442 -6.35 25.83 -19.79
CA HIS A 442 -7.12 26.58 -20.77
C HIS A 442 -7.39 25.81 -22.08
N THR A 443 -6.69 24.70 -22.32
CA THR A 443 -6.86 23.83 -23.50
C THR A 443 -7.93 22.75 -23.31
N LEU A 444 -8.62 22.75 -22.17
CA LEU A 444 -9.67 21.78 -21.87
C LEU A 444 -10.73 21.79 -22.97
N GLN A 445 -10.87 20.67 -23.68
CA GLN A 445 -11.89 20.44 -24.68
C GLN A 445 -12.83 19.34 -24.19
N ILE A 446 -14.14 19.53 -24.40
CA ILE A 446 -15.16 18.55 -24.05
C ILE A 446 -15.86 18.11 -25.32
N PHE A 447 -15.87 16.81 -25.55
CA PHE A 447 -16.62 16.16 -26.62
C PHE A 447 -17.77 15.40 -25.99
N VAL A 448 -19.00 15.70 -26.37
CA VAL A 448 -20.21 14.97 -25.92
C VAL A 448 -20.84 14.33 -27.14
N ASP A 449 -21.02 13.01 -27.09
CA ASP A 449 -21.50 12.20 -28.21
C ASP A 449 -20.75 12.50 -29.52
N GLU A 450 -19.41 12.48 -29.42
CA GLU A 450 -18.45 12.72 -30.51
C GLU A 450 -18.46 14.14 -31.10
N LYS A 451 -19.26 15.07 -30.54
CA LYS A 451 -19.34 16.46 -30.98
C LYS A 451 -18.61 17.38 -30.01
N PRO A 452 -17.77 18.32 -30.48
CA PRO A 452 -17.16 19.31 -29.61
C PRO A 452 -18.24 20.22 -29.03
N GLN A 453 -18.20 20.43 -27.72
CA GLN A 453 -19.13 21.28 -26.97
C GLN A 453 -18.39 22.40 -26.25
N ALA A 454 -19.11 23.50 -25.97
CA ALA A 454 -18.54 24.56 -25.17
C ALA A 454 -18.39 24.10 -23.71
N VAL A 455 -17.19 24.30 -23.15
CA VAL A 455 -16.84 23.89 -21.79
C VAL A 455 -17.82 24.45 -20.75
N LYS A 456 -18.28 25.70 -20.94
CA LYS A 456 -19.21 26.39 -20.03
C LYS A 456 -20.59 25.74 -19.92
N ASP A 457 -20.99 24.94 -20.91
CA ASP A 457 -22.33 24.33 -20.93
C ASP A 457 -22.40 23.12 -20.00
N PHE A 458 -21.25 22.47 -19.75
CA PHE A 458 -21.16 21.22 -18.98
C PHE A 458 -20.33 21.36 -17.70
N VAL A 459 -19.38 22.28 -17.63
CA VAL A 459 -18.57 22.54 -16.43
C VAL A 459 -19.27 23.57 -15.55
N GLU A 460 -19.79 23.14 -14.41
CA GLU A 460 -20.39 24.03 -13.43
C GLU A 460 -19.33 24.76 -12.61
N ARG A 461 -18.31 24.01 -12.15
CA ARG A 461 -17.20 24.55 -11.36
C ARG A 461 -15.89 23.90 -11.77
N MET A 462 -14.84 24.70 -11.82
CA MET A 462 -13.47 24.26 -12.07
C MET A 462 -12.54 24.96 -11.09
N ARG A 463 -11.77 24.17 -10.35
CA ARG A 463 -10.69 24.66 -9.49
C ARG A 463 -9.39 24.02 -9.93
N VAL A 464 -8.38 24.83 -10.06
CA VAL A 464 -7.08 24.43 -10.55
C VAL A 464 -6.00 25.00 -9.64
N SER A 465 -5.02 24.15 -9.35
CA SER A 465 -3.72 24.54 -8.82
C SER A 465 -2.67 24.06 -9.83
N PRO A 466 -2.01 24.97 -10.58
CA PRO A 466 -0.96 24.59 -11.51
C PRO A 466 0.23 23.94 -10.79
N SER A 467 0.92 23.04 -11.49
CA SER A 467 2.17 22.44 -11.02
C SER A 467 3.29 23.48 -10.99
N GLU A 468 4.09 23.49 -9.93
CA GLU A 468 5.31 24.28 -9.83
C GLU A 468 6.54 23.38 -9.74
N ASP A 469 7.55 23.66 -10.55
CA ASP A 469 8.75 22.84 -10.69
C ASP A 469 9.42 22.59 -9.33
N LYS A 470 9.46 21.33 -8.89
CA LYS A 470 10.01 20.87 -7.61
C LYS A 470 9.37 21.48 -6.36
N VAL A 471 8.22 22.14 -6.48
CA VAL A 471 7.51 22.76 -5.35
C VAL A 471 6.19 22.06 -5.06
N SER A 472 5.31 21.91 -6.06
CA SER A 472 3.96 21.37 -5.85
C SER A 472 3.41 20.61 -7.07
N PRO A 473 2.58 19.57 -6.85
CA PRO A 473 1.90 18.89 -7.95
C PRO A 473 0.78 19.76 -8.52
N GLY A 474 0.44 19.51 -9.79
CA GLY A 474 -0.75 20.09 -10.40
C GLY A 474 -2.00 19.36 -9.91
N MET A 475 -3.08 20.11 -9.69
CA MET A 475 -4.36 19.55 -9.27
C MET A 475 -5.51 20.26 -9.98
N MET A 476 -6.50 19.49 -10.42
CA MET A 476 -7.72 19.96 -11.03
C MET A 476 -8.93 19.25 -10.43
N GLU A 477 -9.87 20.04 -9.93
CA GLU A 477 -11.19 19.62 -9.47
C GLU A 477 -12.24 20.17 -10.44
N LEU A 478 -12.98 19.26 -11.09
CA LEU A 478 -14.07 19.58 -12.01
C LEU A 478 -15.39 19.07 -11.45
N VAL A 479 -16.42 19.90 -11.52
CA VAL A 479 -17.82 19.52 -11.29
C VAL A 479 -18.53 19.65 -12.63
N LEU A 480 -18.91 18.50 -13.19
CA LEU A 480 -19.54 18.37 -14.50
C LEU A 480 -21.02 18.06 -14.32
N LYS A 481 -21.86 18.60 -15.21
CA LYS A 481 -23.29 18.28 -15.27
C LYS A 481 -23.66 17.86 -16.68
N PHE A 482 -23.99 16.58 -16.85
CA PHE A 482 -24.42 16.01 -18.12
C PHE A 482 -25.93 15.75 -18.11
N PRO A 483 -26.63 15.89 -19.24
CA PRO A 483 -27.98 15.31 -19.39
C PRO A 483 -27.92 13.78 -19.25
N CYS A 484 -28.92 13.16 -18.64
CA CYS A 484 -28.95 11.70 -18.45
C CYS A 484 -29.02 10.89 -19.76
N GLU A 485 -29.38 11.53 -20.89
CA GLU A 485 -29.39 10.92 -22.24
C GLU A 485 -27.99 10.80 -22.87
N THR A 486 -26.97 11.42 -22.26
CA THR A 486 -25.60 11.43 -22.78
C THR A 486 -25.05 10.01 -22.88
N LYS A 487 -24.60 9.59 -24.07
CA LYS A 487 -24.03 8.25 -24.27
C LYS A 487 -22.54 8.22 -23.97
N SER A 488 -21.83 9.28 -24.32
CA SER A 488 -20.40 9.39 -24.08
C SER A 488 -19.96 10.83 -23.91
N ALA A 489 -18.98 11.06 -23.04
CA ALA A 489 -18.30 12.33 -22.89
C ALA A 489 -16.79 12.10 -22.79
N VAL A 490 -16.00 12.88 -23.52
CA VAL A 490 -14.53 12.82 -23.50
C VAL A 490 -13.99 14.20 -23.17
N LEU A 491 -13.17 14.28 -22.12
CA LEU A 491 -12.44 15.47 -21.74
C LEU A 491 -11.00 15.32 -22.20
N ASN A 492 -10.50 16.26 -23.00
CA ASN A 492 -9.12 16.27 -23.48
C ASN A 492 -8.41 17.53 -22.97
N ILE A 493 -7.19 17.38 -22.45
CA ILE A 493 -6.40 18.49 -21.93
C ILE A 493 -4.92 18.29 -22.26
N ASP A 494 -4.30 19.32 -22.82
CA ASP A 494 -2.91 19.25 -23.29
C ASP A 494 -1.93 19.55 -22.13
N PHE A 495 -0.75 18.94 -22.20
CA PHE A 495 0.34 19.16 -21.26
C PHE A 495 1.71 19.04 -21.91
N ASP A 496 2.70 19.70 -21.30
CA ASP A 496 4.11 19.54 -21.65
C ASP A 496 4.82 18.67 -20.62
N LYS A 497 5.78 17.88 -21.11
CA LYS A 497 6.67 17.03 -20.33
C LYS A 497 7.85 17.86 -19.85
N GLY A 498 8.09 17.85 -18.54
CA GLY A 498 9.24 18.52 -17.93
C GLY A 498 10.56 17.80 -18.23
N PHE A 499 11.64 18.57 -18.29
CA PHE A 499 12.99 18.05 -18.33
C PHE A 499 13.49 17.81 -16.91
N LEU A 500 13.73 16.54 -16.60
CA LEU A 500 14.28 16.12 -15.31
C LEU A 500 15.81 16.13 -15.34
N HIS A 501 16.41 16.43 -14.19
CA HIS A 501 17.84 16.20 -13.97
C HIS A 501 18.14 14.70 -13.91
N ILE A 502 19.37 14.30 -14.23
CA ILE A 502 19.76 12.88 -14.25
C ILE A 502 19.50 12.17 -12.91
N ASP A 503 19.70 12.88 -11.80
CA ASP A 503 19.49 12.36 -10.44
C ASP A 503 18.01 12.19 -10.06
N GLU A 504 17.09 12.73 -10.86
CA GLU A 504 15.64 12.65 -10.64
C GLU A 504 15.02 11.45 -11.37
N TYR A 505 15.78 10.81 -12.26
CA TYR A 505 15.32 9.59 -12.91
C TYR A 505 15.36 8.41 -11.93
N PRO A 506 14.33 7.55 -11.96
CA PRO A 506 14.41 6.26 -11.27
C PRO A 506 15.51 5.38 -11.88
N PRO A 507 15.95 4.32 -11.17
CA PRO A 507 16.96 3.39 -11.66
C PRO A 507 16.67 2.80 -13.05
N ASP A 508 15.38 2.63 -13.39
CA ASP A 508 14.92 2.31 -14.75
C ASP A 508 14.21 3.52 -15.37
N ALA A 509 14.98 4.36 -16.06
CA ALA A 509 14.47 5.55 -16.74
C ALA A 509 13.59 5.22 -17.96
N ASN A 510 13.74 4.03 -18.56
CA ASN A 510 13.03 3.64 -19.79
C ASN A 510 11.59 3.23 -19.51
N GLN A 511 11.26 2.84 -18.27
CA GLN A 511 9.90 2.54 -17.85
C GLN A 511 8.96 3.73 -18.04
N GLY A 512 9.45 4.96 -17.83
CA GLY A 512 8.63 6.17 -17.78
C GLY A 512 8.15 6.51 -16.37
N PHE A 513 7.26 7.49 -16.28
CA PHE A 513 6.78 8.09 -15.04
C PHE A 513 5.27 7.97 -14.89
N ASP A 514 4.83 7.59 -13.71
CA ASP A 514 3.41 7.37 -13.42
C ASP A 514 2.69 8.66 -13.01
N ILE A 515 1.58 8.97 -13.69
CA ILE A 515 0.58 9.92 -13.22
C ILE A 515 -0.49 9.14 -12.44
N PRO A 516 -0.77 9.50 -11.17
CA PRO A 516 -1.73 8.77 -10.36
C PRO A 516 -3.13 8.77 -10.97
N SER A 517 -3.93 7.78 -10.57
CA SER A 517 -5.34 7.64 -10.96
C SER A 517 -6.14 8.92 -10.65
N ALA A 518 -7.07 9.28 -11.54
CA ALA A 518 -8.08 10.27 -11.25
C ALA A 518 -9.19 9.65 -10.40
N ILE A 519 -9.76 10.43 -9.50
CA ILE A 519 -10.92 10.03 -8.70
C ILE A 519 -12.17 10.60 -9.35
N ILE A 520 -13.16 9.74 -9.56
CA ILE A 520 -14.42 10.10 -10.23
C ILE A 520 -15.56 9.70 -9.30
N SER A 521 -16.30 10.70 -8.84
CA SER A 521 -17.38 10.57 -7.87
C SER A 521 -18.71 10.95 -8.50
N PHE A 522 -19.76 10.21 -8.14
CA PHE A 522 -21.14 10.45 -8.56
C PHE A 522 -21.97 10.78 -7.30
N PRO A 523 -22.01 12.06 -6.86
CA PRO A 523 -22.55 12.43 -5.56
C PRO A 523 -24.06 12.19 -5.43
N GLU A 524 -24.81 12.25 -6.55
CA GLU A 524 -26.26 12.02 -6.58
C GLU A 524 -26.63 10.53 -6.46
N PHE A 525 -25.65 9.63 -6.58
CA PHE A 525 -25.85 8.18 -6.59
C PHE A 525 -25.30 7.58 -5.30
N HIS A 526 -26.16 6.86 -4.60
CA HIS A 526 -25.82 6.23 -3.34
C HIS A 526 -25.80 4.71 -3.48
N ALA A 527 -24.64 4.11 -3.25
CA ALA A 527 -24.49 2.68 -3.06
C ALA A 527 -24.82 2.33 -1.61
N GLY A 528 -25.78 1.42 -1.41
CA GLY A 528 -26.21 0.91 -0.12
C GLY A 528 -27.26 -0.17 -0.32
N LEU A 529 -27.20 -1.23 0.48
CA LEU A 529 -28.16 -2.33 0.48
C LEU A 529 -29.20 -2.10 1.58
N ARG A 530 -30.47 -2.39 1.33
CA ARG A 530 -31.51 -2.33 2.37
C ARG A 530 -32.03 -3.71 2.65
N PHE A 531 -31.75 -4.28 3.82
CA PHE A 531 -32.24 -5.62 4.17
C PHE A 531 -33.62 -5.56 4.83
N SER A 532 -34.44 -6.59 4.64
CA SER A 532 -35.83 -6.65 5.13
C SER A 532 -35.95 -6.75 6.65
N ASP A 533 -34.95 -7.33 7.30
CA ASP A 533 -34.91 -7.34 8.74
C ASP A 533 -34.37 -6.00 9.22
N ASN A 534 -35.14 -5.29 10.04
CA ASN A 534 -34.66 -4.21 10.91
C ASN A 534 -33.73 -4.79 11.99
N ALA A 535 -32.74 -5.60 11.61
CA ALA A 535 -31.67 -6.00 12.48
C ALA A 535 -30.84 -4.74 12.74
N THR A 536 -31.16 -4.05 13.83
CA THR A 536 -30.30 -3.03 14.44
C THR A 536 -28.92 -3.62 14.69
N SER A 537 -28.04 -3.47 13.69
CA SER A 537 -26.60 -3.19 13.77
C SER A 537 -25.78 -3.88 14.87
N GLU A 538 -25.88 -5.20 15.06
CA GLU A 538 -24.85 -5.92 15.86
C GLU A 538 -23.55 -6.17 15.05
N SER A 539 -23.66 -6.29 13.73
CA SER A 539 -22.54 -6.57 12.81
C SER A 539 -22.04 -5.31 12.10
N PRO A 540 -20.75 -4.96 12.24
CA PRO A 540 -20.17 -3.80 11.55
C PRO A 540 -20.19 -3.83 10.03
N LEU A 541 -19.96 -4.98 9.41
CA LEU A 541 -19.99 -5.11 7.95
C LEU A 541 -21.40 -4.86 7.40
N LEU A 542 -22.46 -5.37 8.05
CA LEU A 542 -23.82 -5.12 7.57
C LEU A 542 -24.20 -3.63 7.70
N SER A 543 -23.76 -2.97 8.77
CA SER A 543 -24.01 -1.52 8.92
C SER A 543 -23.30 -0.74 7.82
N LYS A 544 -22.08 -1.14 7.43
CA LYS A 544 -21.36 -0.58 6.27
C LYS A 544 -22.00 -0.89 4.93
N LEU A 545 -22.57 -2.08 4.76
CA LEU A 545 -23.31 -2.42 3.54
C LEU A 545 -24.63 -1.64 3.43
N GLN A 546 -25.24 -1.27 4.56
CA GLN A 546 -26.45 -0.46 4.62
C GLN A 546 -26.19 1.06 4.56
N GLU A 547 -24.99 1.50 4.94
CA GLU A 547 -24.57 2.89 4.89
C GLU A 547 -24.64 3.42 3.44
N LYS A 548 -25.33 4.55 3.24
CA LYS A 548 -25.41 5.21 1.94
C LYS A 548 -24.08 5.89 1.64
N SER A 549 -23.27 5.25 0.81
CA SER A 549 -22.00 5.79 0.32
C SER A 549 -22.17 6.38 -1.07
N HIS A 550 -21.46 7.47 -1.39
CA HIS A 550 -21.42 7.99 -2.76
C HIS A 550 -20.67 7.00 -3.65
N VAL A 551 -21.14 6.83 -4.89
CA VAL A 551 -20.44 5.98 -5.86
C VAL A 551 -19.13 6.63 -6.27
N LEU A 552 -18.02 5.91 -6.08
CA LEU A 552 -16.67 6.40 -6.36
C LEU A 552 -15.93 5.38 -7.22
N SER A 553 -15.20 5.87 -8.21
CA SER A 553 -14.37 5.07 -9.10
C SER A 553 -12.99 5.69 -9.32
N TYR A 554 -11.98 4.85 -9.49
CA TYR A 554 -10.61 5.25 -9.80
C TYR A 554 -10.28 4.94 -11.27
N SER A 555 -9.70 5.92 -11.97
CA SER A 555 -9.21 5.72 -13.33
C SER A 555 -7.91 4.93 -13.38
N GLU A 556 -7.43 4.67 -14.59
CA GLU A 556 -6.08 4.20 -14.88
C GLU A 556 -5.00 5.13 -14.33
N VAL A 557 -3.90 4.53 -13.87
CA VAL A 557 -2.60 5.20 -13.73
C VAL A 557 -2.01 5.35 -15.13
N LEU A 558 -1.55 6.53 -15.49
CA LEU A 558 -0.97 6.79 -16.80
C LEU A 558 0.55 6.72 -16.76
N LEU A 559 1.15 6.02 -17.71
CA LEU A 559 2.60 5.91 -17.84
C LEU A 559 3.11 6.88 -18.91
N VAL A 560 3.80 7.94 -18.49
CA VAL A 560 4.33 8.98 -19.37
C VAL A 560 5.82 8.74 -19.64
N PRO A 561 6.22 8.50 -20.90
CA PRO A 561 7.63 8.47 -21.25
C PRO A 561 8.19 9.90 -21.29
N LEU A 562 9.21 10.16 -20.47
CA LEU A 562 10.01 11.40 -20.49
C LEU A 562 11.30 11.20 -21.31
N THR A 563 11.93 12.30 -21.72
CA THR A 563 13.19 12.26 -22.46
C THR A 563 14.35 11.74 -21.60
N THR A 564 14.66 10.46 -21.69
CA THR A 564 15.78 9.86 -20.96
C THR A 564 17.12 10.51 -21.41
N PRO A 565 17.92 11.07 -20.49
CA PRO A 565 19.23 11.60 -20.82
C PRO A 565 20.22 10.48 -21.18
N ASP A 566 21.33 10.83 -21.82
CA ASP A 566 22.42 9.87 -22.07
C ASP A 566 23.18 9.57 -20.77
N PHE A 567 22.87 8.44 -20.14
CA PHE A 567 23.54 7.98 -18.92
C PHE A 567 25.00 7.54 -19.13
N SER A 568 25.46 7.38 -20.38
CA SER A 568 26.82 6.90 -20.67
C SER A 568 27.89 7.96 -20.40
N MET A 569 27.59 9.24 -20.61
CA MET A 569 28.54 10.32 -20.36
C MET A 569 28.95 10.40 -18.88
N PRO A 570 28.03 10.49 -17.91
CA PRO A 570 28.39 10.48 -16.48
C PRO A 570 29.08 9.19 -16.05
N TYR A 571 28.65 8.03 -16.58
CA TYR A 571 29.30 6.75 -16.30
C TYR A 571 30.79 6.76 -16.71
N ASN A 572 31.09 7.28 -17.90
CA ASN A 572 32.47 7.39 -18.39
C ASN A 572 33.31 8.31 -17.49
N VAL A 573 32.74 9.46 -17.06
CA VAL A 573 33.42 10.39 -16.16
C VAL A 573 33.67 9.78 -14.78
N ILE A 574 32.69 9.10 -14.20
CA ILE A 574 32.83 8.40 -12.92
C ILE A 574 33.92 7.31 -13.04
N THR A 575 33.92 6.54 -14.12
CA THR A 575 34.93 5.49 -14.33
C THR A 575 36.34 6.06 -14.41
N ILE A 576 36.53 7.15 -15.16
CA ILE A 576 37.83 7.83 -15.28
C ILE A 576 38.28 8.39 -13.92
N THR A 577 37.40 9.10 -13.22
CA THR A 577 37.72 9.72 -11.92
C THR A 577 38.01 8.68 -10.85
N CYS A 578 37.21 7.61 -10.73
CA CYS A 578 37.48 6.49 -9.83
C CYS A 578 38.81 5.81 -10.15
N THR A 579 39.16 5.66 -11.44
CA THR A 579 40.46 5.09 -11.85
C THR A 579 41.62 5.99 -11.40
N VAL A 580 41.50 7.30 -11.60
CA VAL A 580 42.50 8.29 -11.15
C VAL A 580 42.65 8.24 -9.62
N PHE A 581 41.54 8.22 -8.88
CA PHE A 581 41.57 8.11 -7.41
C PHE A 581 42.18 6.79 -6.94
N ALA A 582 41.84 5.67 -7.57
CA ALA A 582 42.41 4.37 -7.24
C ALA A 582 43.92 4.34 -7.47
N LEU A 583 44.41 4.93 -8.57
CA LEU A 583 45.85 5.06 -8.83
C LEU A 583 46.53 5.99 -7.84
N TYR A 584 45.91 7.13 -7.50
CA TYR A 584 46.44 8.10 -6.54
C TYR A 584 46.56 7.48 -5.15
N PHE A 585 45.46 6.96 -4.60
CA PHE A 585 45.46 6.34 -3.27
C PHE A 585 46.27 5.05 -3.24
N GLY A 586 46.23 4.25 -4.30
CA GLY A 586 47.07 3.06 -4.43
C GLY A 586 48.56 3.41 -4.40
N SER A 587 48.98 4.43 -5.15
CA SER A 587 50.36 4.93 -5.13
C SER A 587 50.72 5.51 -3.76
N LEU A 588 49.86 6.32 -3.15
CA LEU A 588 50.09 6.93 -1.85
C LEU A 588 50.24 5.88 -0.75
N LEU A 589 49.31 4.92 -0.69
CA LEU A 589 49.38 3.81 0.26
C LEU A 589 50.60 2.94 0.02
N ASN A 590 50.98 2.69 -1.23
CA ASN A 590 52.18 1.93 -1.55
C ASN A 590 53.44 2.66 -1.05
N VAL A 591 53.53 3.98 -1.21
CA VAL A 591 54.63 4.79 -0.67
C VAL A 591 54.64 4.78 0.86
N LEU A 592 53.49 4.95 1.51
CA LEU A 592 53.38 4.98 2.98
C LEU A 592 53.63 3.61 3.63
N ARG A 593 53.20 2.52 2.98
CA ARG A 593 53.47 1.14 3.44
C ARG A 593 54.86 0.65 3.11
N ARG A 594 55.57 1.31 2.19
CA ARG A 594 56.95 0.95 1.86
C ARG A 594 57.83 1.19 3.08
N ARG A 595 58.03 0.13 3.88
CA ARG A 595 59.01 0.11 4.96
C ARG A 595 60.39 0.12 4.31
N VAL A 596 60.97 1.31 4.21
CA VAL A 596 62.32 1.56 3.65
C VAL A 596 63.36 0.58 4.24
N GLY A 597 63.23 0.19 5.52
CA GLY A 597 64.13 -0.76 6.17
C GLY A 597 63.97 -2.24 5.77
N GLU A 598 62.83 -2.65 5.21
CA GLU A 598 62.59 -4.03 4.78
C GLU A 598 63.12 -4.27 3.36
N GLU A 599 62.99 -3.28 2.48
CA GLU A 599 63.65 -3.28 1.16
C GLU A 599 65.17 -3.16 1.27
N GLU A 600 65.72 -2.36 2.19
CA GLU A 600 67.16 -2.32 2.44
C GLU A 600 67.71 -3.66 2.97
N ARG A 601 66.94 -4.38 3.80
CA ARG A 601 67.30 -5.74 4.25
C ARG A 601 67.27 -6.76 3.12
N LEU A 602 66.27 -6.70 2.24
CA LEU A 602 66.18 -7.58 1.07
C LEU A 602 67.25 -7.26 0.02
N LEU A 603 67.60 -5.98 -0.16
CA LEU A 603 68.71 -5.54 -1.03
C LEU A 603 70.06 -5.96 -0.44
N LYS A 604 70.30 -5.80 0.87
CA LYS A 604 71.50 -6.34 1.55
C LYS A 604 71.61 -7.86 1.42
N ASN A 605 70.52 -8.60 1.55
CA ASN A 605 70.51 -10.05 1.32
C ASN A 605 70.78 -10.41 -0.15
N LYS A 606 70.29 -9.63 -1.12
CA LYS A 606 70.61 -9.80 -2.54
C LYS A 606 72.06 -9.47 -2.86
N ASP A 607 72.64 -8.45 -2.25
CA ASP A 607 74.03 -8.06 -2.48
C ASP A 607 75.03 -9.01 -1.79
N ALA A 608 74.66 -9.59 -0.63
CA ALA A 608 75.42 -10.69 -0.02
C ALA A 608 75.43 -11.95 -0.92
N ASN A 609 74.31 -12.29 -1.56
CA ASN A 609 74.22 -13.41 -2.50
C ASN A 609 74.94 -13.15 -3.85
N LYS A 610 74.97 -11.89 -4.32
CA LYS A 610 75.76 -11.51 -5.50
C LYS A 610 77.27 -11.60 -5.24
N GLY A 611 77.73 -11.33 -4.01
CA GLY A 611 79.13 -11.52 -3.60
C GLY A 611 79.59 -12.98 -3.71
N LEU A 612 78.74 -13.94 -3.33
CA LEU A 612 79.05 -15.38 -3.42
C LEU A 612 79.10 -15.87 -4.89
N LEU A 613 78.18 -15.40 -5.73
CA LEU A 613 78.14 -15.71 -7.16
C LEU A 613 79.30 -15.08 -7.93
N TYR A 614 79.70 -13.84 -7.60
CA TYR A 614 80.86 -13.18 -8.19
C TYR A 614 82.18 -13.84 -7.76
N LEU A 615 82.30 -14.32 -6.52
CA LEU A 615 83.47 -15.10 -6.06
C LEU A 615 83.56 -16.48 -6.72
N ALA A 616 82.42 -17.12 -7.01
CA ALA A 616 82.37 -18.39 -7.74
C ALA A 616 82.75 -18.21 -9.23
N LEU A 617 82.25 -17.14 -9.87
CA LEU A 617 82.56 -16.79 -11.26
C LEU A 617 84.02 -16.31 -11.44
N THR A 618 84.57 -15.59 -10.46
CA THR A 618 86.00 -15.19 -10.48
C THR A 618 86.93 -16.39 -10.24
N LYS A 619 86.58 -17.35 -9.37
CA LYS A 619 87.33 -18.61 -9.21
C LYS A 619 87.26 -19.54 -10.44
N LEU A 620 86.16 -19.52 -11.19
CA LEU A 620 86.04 -20.24 -12.46
C LEU A 620 86.80 -19.54 -13.60
N SER A 621 86.75 -18.20 -13.66
CA SER A 621 87.49 -17.43 -14.68
C SER A 621 89.01 -17.37 -14.45
N ALA A 622 89.47 -17.44 -13.19
CA ALA A 622 90.90 -17.52 -12.84
C ALA A 622 91.52 -18.91 -13.08
N LYS A 623 90.69 -19.96 -13.22
CA LYS A 623 91.13 -21.31 -13.63
C LYS A 623 91.16 -21.52 -15.15
N LEU A 624 90.47 -20.66 -15.90
CA LEU A 624 90.36 -20.69 -17.38
C LEU A 624 91.26 -19.67 -18.08
N ARG A 625 91.78 -18.66 -17.37
CA ARG A 625 92.69 -17.65 -17.93
C ARG A 625 93.99 -17.67 -17.13
N GLY A 626 94.87 -18.61 -17.49
CA GLY A 626 96.20 -18.73 -16.89
C GLY A 626 97.04 -17.47 -17.11
N ARG A 627 96.98 -16.54 -16.16
CA ARG A 627 98.08 -15.65 -15.78
C ARG A 627 97.75 -14.90 -14.50
N SER A 628 98.81 -14.69 -13.74
CA SER A 628 98.92 -14.21 -12.36
C SER A 628 98.34 -12.80 -12.14
N SER A 629 97.60 -12.69 -11.04
CA SER A 629 97.27 -11.44 -10.36
C SER A 629 98.54 -10.75 -9.88
N GLU A 630 98.70 -9.46 -10.19
CA GLU A 630 99.67 -8.61 -9.52
C GLU A 630 98.92 -7.58 -8.68
N SER A 631 99.23 -7.61 -7.39
CA SER A 631 98.69 -6.82 -6.31
C SER A 631 99.49 -5.54 -6.12
N ALA A 632 98.82 -4.42 -5.89
CA ALA A 632 99.30 -3.32 -5.03
C ALA A 632 98.08 -2.46 -4.68
N GLN A 633 97.39 -2.74 -3.58
CA GLN A 633 97.64 -2.30 -2.20
C GLN A 633 96.93 -0.98 -1.83
N PRO A 634 96.51 -0.86 -0.56
CA PRO A 634 95.35 -0.09 -0.14
C PRO A 634 95.74 1.17 0.63
N LEU A 635 94.93 2.23 0.54
CA LEU A 635 94.94 3.30 1.53
C LEU A 635 93.74 3.13 2.45
N SER A 636 94.07 2.74 3.68
CA SER A 636 93.19 2.62 4.83
C SER A 636 93.10 3.98 5.58
N PRO A 637 92.40 4.10 6.72
CA PRO A 637 91.21 4.94 6.82
C PRO A 637 91.43 6.15 7.73
N SER A 638 90.65 7.21 7.55
CA SER A 638 90.44 8.20 8.62
C SER A 638 88.95 8.26 8.95
N SER A 639 88.67 7.82 10.17
CA SER A 639 87.39 7.86 10.83
C SER A 639 87.01 9.29 11.18
N SER A 640 85.80 9.71 10.80
CA SER A 640 85.03 10.64 11.61
C SER A 640 83.56 10.22 11.60
N SER A 641 83.07 9.99 12.80
CA SER A 641 81.68 9.72 13.14
C SER A 641 80.83 10.96 12.89
N SER A 642 79.63 10.78 12.35
CA SER A 642 78.39 11.33 12.93
C SER A 642 77.17 11.19 12.00
N SER A 643 76.08 10.75 12.63
CA SER A 643 74.69 11.11 12.35
C SER A 643 74.05 10.69 11.04
N SER A 644 73.11 9.76 11.19
CA SER A 644 71.93 9.54 10.36
C SER A 644 71.33 10.83 9.81
N LYS A 645 71.21 10.94 8.48
CA LYS A 645 70.25 11.84 7.83
C LYS A 645 69.39 11.05 6.85
N SER A 646 68.09 11.11 7.11
CA SER A 646 67.01 10.71 6.21
C SER A 646 67.06 11.56 4.94
N SER A 647 67.43 10.98 3.79
CA SER A 647 67.30 11.69 2.51
C SER A 647 65.93 11.39 1.88
N ILE A 648 64.97 12.30 2.04
CA ILE A 648 63.80 12.37 1.16
C ILE A 648 64.31 12.79 -0.22
N SER A 649 64.11 11.96 -1.24
CA SER A 649 64.63 12.24 -2.58
C SER A 649 63.94 13.49 -3.19
N PRO A 650 64.69 14.44 -3.77
CA PRO A 650 64.12 15.68 -4.32
C PRO A 650 63.16 15.43 -5.49
N LYS A 651 63.28 14.29 -6.18
CA LYS A 651 62.34 13.85 -7.23
C LYS A 651 60.95 13.51 -6.69
N LEU A 652 60.84 13.08 -5.43
CA LEU A 652 59.56 12.76 -4.80
C LEU A 652 58.82 14.05 -4.43
N VAL A 653 59.55 15.03 -3.88
CA VAL A 653 59.00 16.37 -3.53
C VAL A 653 58.51 17.08 -4.79
N LEU A 654 59.25 16.99 -5.90
CA LEU A 654 58.84 17.57 -7.18
C LEU A 654 57.53 16.94 -7.71
N LYS A 655 57.37 15.61 -7.59
CA LYS A 655 56.14 14.92 -8.02
C LYS A 655 54.94 15.31 -7.15
N VAL A 656 55.13 15.44 -5.83
CA VAL A 656 54.07 15.86 -4.91
C VAL A 656 53.65 17.30 -5.19
N LEU A 657 54.61 18.21 -5.41
CA LEU A 657 54.31 19.61 -5.77
C LEU A 657 53.62 19.73 -7.13
N LEU A 658 53.99 18.90 -8.10
CA LEU A 658 53.36 18.89 -9.43
C LEU A 658 51.92 18.38 -9.37
N VAL A 659 51.64 17.33 -8.58
CA VAL A 659 50.28 16.83 -8.35
C VAL A 659 49.43 17.84 -7.55
N ALA A 660 50.01 18.48 -6.54
CA ALA A 660 49.34 19.54 -5.79
C ALA A 660 49.02 20.76 -6.67
N GLY A 661 49.95 21.15 -7.55
CA GLY A 661 49.73 22.23 -8.51
C GLY A 661 48.63 21.92 -9.53
N ILE A 662 48.57 20.68 -10.03
CA ILE A 662 47.48 20.24 -10.92
C ILE A 662 46.13 20.23 -10.18
N ALA A 663 46.10 19.80 -8.92
CA ALA A 663 44.87 19.80 -8.11
C ALA A 663 44.35 21.23 -7.84
N VAL A 664 45.24 22.18 -7.55
CA VAL A 664 44.88 23.59 -7.35
C VAL A 664 44.42 24.24 -8.66
N ALA A 665 45.09 23.96 -9.78
CA ALA A 665 44.67 24.44 -11.09
C ALA A 665 43.30 23.85 -11.50
N TRP A 666 43.06 22.57 -11.22
CA TRP A 666 41.76 21.93 -11.46
C TRP A 666 40.65 22.57 -10.64
N GLN A 667 40.90 22.86 -9.36
CA GLN A 667 39.93 23.54 -8.49
C GLN A 667 39.63 24.97 -8.94
N TYR A 668 40.59 25.66 -9.55
CA TYR A 668 40.41 27.01 -10.08
C TYR A 668 39.64 27.04 -11.41
N TYR A 669 39.72 25.97 -12.21
CA TYR A 669 39.01 25.83 -13.49
C TYR A 669 37.67 25.09 -13.39
N SER A 670 37.35 24.49 -12.24
CA SER A 670 36.06 23.80 -12.01
C SER A 670 35.04 24.61 -11.19
N GLN A 671 35.33 25.88 -10.89
CA GLN A 671 34.33 26.90 -10.57
C GLN A 671 33.92 27.59 -11.87
#